data_AF-A0A4V6N411-F1
#
_entry.id   AF-A0A4V6N411-F1
#
_cell.length_a   1.000
_cell.length_b   1.000
_cell.length_c   1.000
_cell.angle_alpha   90.00
_cell.angle_beta   90.00
_cell.angle_gamma   90.00
#
_symmetry.space_group_name_H-M   'P 1'
#
loop_
_entity.id
_entity.type
_entity.pdbx_description
1 polymer ?
#
loop_
_entity_poly.entity_id
_entity_poly.type
_entity_poly.pdbx_seq_one_letter_code
_entity_poly.pdbx_strand_id
1 'polypeptide(L)'
;MHNSLPGFAELPPPADGPDQFLTALQNADWSAFEPSRDLPPLRTVLAELQQEYGVTDAHRFATERIRSMGAVLRHPDGHLVEIDALALSPCGRYVAVGSWCGDDYERGGVLQVWELDTARCVNKLDGVPGGVGWPGYARSIQWSPDGQRVALAFNTNMVGLWDPFGPYGEDPIGDASVTDGGSRPPEFAFAPDGKHAYIGMRAPREVHGCIAPLEQKEFFYNANDENGPQPAWLAETLPPAVKARLGENELFFEQVFWSRDGSRIYGYSRRQWAASIDVRSGQVVWLEGAETHGQAPAWSLDERLLAVHLDGRLLIADAQTGGLVGELPGLPGAHLSWGAGGRLAVVLTEHHFPRVVVHDPDGRSHHLHVAPKEPDWELPDVTAWAWSPDGEFAACLTSADQIEIWSPGAYPEAVDTFDVPEDIAGVLWGADGVIVAAGRTRLRFIEASTGDVLGEYQFLREPYAARPLELDGEDIGADLQYEDHGDPSFVLDEDTWAAAFAPGLVIAPEDRRDDLDELLAWVVDRRYAWPTWWGELDIVPDAATAAARLGPPYDDYLEPFLSAPEPAPAETWPPPNTATVDDLFQVALESVRRLHTGWDHHVSESLRYAARLRARRGEARGAMELLAAVPTPAEQLRGTADVALILAAAGRLDEARAVFTITDADVDAVLNEYNVAFLASSLGGAYTALGDAARGDAWFARARAAIEPETNPGEHRLAVAWALIECGRVDDARAVWQGVTTTPSTFYSTPFLAYLVRTGRDDLVRELFTLKSTSGTDYVSYAEDGSQEYLGHLEEGWFDGWEGVEVLASLGRPDLVRDWARVFGDGYAWEDLLARAEAAARDRGPRPSPAEISGLVDEYGTVLKTPRARREHPTQLLVRQAAECGHLGAVLNLIPALPDDDFNGQASSAFHALWIAATGTDTEPW
;
A
#
# COMPACT_ATOMS: atom_id res chain seq x y z
N MET A 1 40.26 -6.19 52.14
CA MET A 1 38.79 -6.13 52.09
C MET A 1 38.48 -5.29 50.86
N HIS A 2 38.12 -5.94 49.75
CA HIS A 2 37.53 -5.21 48.62
C HIS A 2 36.12 -4.83 49.07
N ASN A 3 35.89 -3.55 49.34
CA ASN A 3 34.52 -3.03 49.43
C ASN A 3 33.95 -3.14 48.02
N SER A 4 33.08 -4.11 47.78
CA SER A 4 32.17 -4.10 46.64
C SER A 4 31.32 -2.84 46.74
N LEU A 5 31.27 -2.06 45.66
CA LEU A 5 30.33 -0.95 45.55
C LEU A 5 28.88 -1.50 45.58
N PRO A 6 27.92 -0.76 46.14
CA PRO A 6 26.53 -1.19 46.19
C PRO A 6 25.91 -1.28 44.79
N GLY A 7 25.05 -2.27 44.58
CA GLY A 7 24.29 -2.43 43.33
C GLY A 7 23.07 -1.51 43.29
N PHE A 8 22.44 -1.38 42.12
CA PHE A 8 21.27 -0.50 41.91
C PHE A 8 20.03 -0.92 42.71
N ALA A 9 19.92 -2.21 43.07
CA ALA A 9 18.87 -2.72 43.96
C ALA A 9 19.06 -2.31 45.44
N GLU A 10 20.22 -1.75 45.81
CA GLU A 10 20.56 -1.30 47.16
C GLU A 10 20.44 0.23 47.32
N LEU A 11 19.92 0.93 46.31
CA LEU A 11 19.68 2.37 46.39
C LEU A 11 18.62 2.68 47.46
N PRO A 12 18.81 3.76 48.25
CA PRO A 12 17.84 4.17 49.25
C PRO A 12 16.53 4.64 48.57
N PRO A 13 15.39 4.57 49.29
CA PRO A 13 14.13 5.08 48.75
C PRO A 13 14.18 6.60 48.53
N PRO A 14 13.40 7.16 47.59
CA PRO A 14 13.33 8.60 47.31
C PRO A 14 13.00 9.45 48.55
N ALA A 15 12.20 8.90 49.47
CA ALA A 15 11.74 9.53 50.70
C ALA A 15 12.89 9.93 51.67
N ASP A 16 14.09 9.38 51.49
CA ASP A 16 15.28 9.78 52.27
C ASP A 16 15.88 11.13 51.80
N GLY A 17 15.35 11.70 50.70
CA GLY A 17 15.67 13.02 50.18
C GLY A 17 16.61 13.01 48.96
N PRO A 18 16.49 14.00 48.04
CA PRO A 18 17.16 13.98 46.75
C PRO A 18 18.69 14.00 46.82
N ASP A 19 19.29 14.71 47.77
CA ASP A 19 20.75 14.78 47.94
C ASP A 19 21.35 13.44 48.42
N GLN A 20 20.63 12.74 49.31
CA GLN A 20 21.04 11.43 49.81
C GLN A 20 20.94 10.39 48.70
N PHE A 21 19.85 10.43 47.92
CA PHE A 21 19.68 9.57 46.76
C PHE A 21 20.78 9.81 45.71
N LEU A 22 21.05 11.06 45.34
CA LEU A 22 22.14 11.42 44.43
C LEU A 22 23.48 10.88 44.91
N THR A 23 23.79 11.04 46.20
CA THR A 23 25.05 10.54 46.79
C THR A 23 25.13 9.01 46.69
N ALA A 24 24.04 8.30 46.95
CA ALA A 24 24.01 6.84 46.79
C ALA A 24 24.19 6.43 45.33
N LEU A 25 23.50 7.09 44.41
CA LEU A 25 23.57 6.84 42.97
C LEU A 25 24.97 7.10 42.39
N GLN A 26 25.65 8.16 42.86
CA GLN A 26 27.04 8.46 42.48
C GLN A 26 28.04 7.39 42.97
N ASN A 27 27.71 6.70 44.06
CA ASN A 27 28.53 5.63 44.64
C ASN A 27 28.15 4.22 44.14
N ALA A 28 27.10 4.08 43.34
CA ALA A 28 26.69 2.80 42.76
C ALA A 28 27.73 2.29 41.73
N ASP A 29 27.79 0.97 41.54
CA ASP A 29 28.69 0.35 40.57
C ASP A 29 28.17 0.45 39.12
N TRP A 30 28.33 1.62 38.50
CA TRP A 30 27.99 1.81 37.09
C TRP A 30 28.80 0.93 36.12
N SER A 31 29.94 0.37 36.53
CA SER A 31 30.72 -0.53 35.67
C SER A 31 30.10 -1.92 35.52
N ALA A 32 29.21 -2.29 36.44
CA ALA A 32 28.42 -3.51 36.42
C ALA A 32 26.97 -3.27 35.97
N PHE A 33 26.64 -2.06 35.50
CA PHE A 33 25.30 -1.70 35.06
C PHE A 33 24.90 -2.52 33.83
N GLU A 34 23.75 -3.18 33.93
CA GLU A 34 23.18 -3.99 32.86
C GLU A 34 21.78 -3.42 32.56
N PRO A 35 21.54 -2.81 31.38
CA PRO A 35 20.29 -2.11 31.08
C PRO A 35 19.04 -2.96 31.34
N SER A 36 19.07 -4.23 30.96
CA SER A 36 17.92 -5.14 31.16
C SER A 36 17.56 -5.41 32.62
N ARG A 37 18.54 -5.31 33.53
CA ARG A 37 18.39 -5.58 34.96
C ARG A 37 18.17 -4.29 35.75
N ASP A 38 18.94 -3.25 35.46
CA ASP A 38 19.08 -2.09 36.33
C ASP A 38 18.31 -0.86 35.83
N LEU A 39 18.05 -0.72 34.53
CA LEU A 39 17.42 0.49 33.96
C LEU A 39 15.94 0.62 34.36
N PRO A 40 15.07 -0.39 34.17
CA PRO A 40 13.66 -0.28 34.59
C PRO A 40 13.47 0.09 36.07
N PRO A 41 14.09 -0.60 37.06
CA PRO A 41 13.91 -0.24 38.46
C PRO A 41 14.50 1.14 38.79
N LEU A 42 15.61 1.54 38.16
CA LEU A 42 16.16 2.90 38.33
C LEU A 42 15.18 3.96 37.80
N ARG A 43 14.55 3.71 36.64
CA ARG A 43 13.54 4.59 36.05
C ARG A 43 12.35 4.74 36.99
N THR A 44 11.83 3.65 37.56
CA THR A 44 10.74 3.69 38.54
C THR A 44 11.07 4.55 39.76
N VAL A 45 12.25 4.33 40.36
CA VAL A 45 12.66 5.08 41.57
C VAL A 45 12.89 6.57 41.26
N LEU A 46 13.40 6.91 40.08
CA LEU A 46 13.51 8.30 39.65
C LEU A 46 12.14 8.93 39.37
N ALA A 47 11.19 8.20 38.78
CA ALA A 47 9.83 8.70 38.59
C ALA A 47 9.13 9.01 39.93
N GLU A 48 9.33 8.17 40.95
CA GLU A 48 8.87 8.46 42.33
C GLU A 48 9.55 9.73 42.89
N LEU A 49 10.87 9.86 42.72
CA LEU A 49 11.60 11.06 43.14
C LEU A 49 11.11 12.32 42.41
N GLN A 50 10.77 12.21 41.12
CA GLN A 50 10.18 13.30 40.33
C GLN A 50 8.81 13.70 40.87
N GLN A 51 7.94 12.74 41.18
CA GLN A 51 6.61 13.04 41.74
C GLN A 51 6.71 13.82 43.06
N GLU A 52 7.71 13.53 43.89
CA GLU A 52 7.87 14.17 45.20
C GLU A 52 8.65 15.49 45.15
N TYR A 53 9.70 15.59 44.32
CA TYR A 53 10.66 16.70 44.34
C TYR A 53 10.86 17.42 43.00
N GLY A 54 10.16 17.00 41.94
CA GLY A 54 10.43 17.43 40.57
C GLY A 54 11.73 16.84 40.02
N VAL A 55 12.16 17.31 38.84
CA VAL A 55 13.44 16.89 38.25
C VAL A 55 14.61 17.45 39.07
N THR A 56 15.52 16.56 39.48
CA THR A 56 16.65 16.84 40.39
C THR A 56 17.99 16.51 39.76
N ASP A 57 19.10 16.88 40.42
CA ASP A 57 20.46 16.54 39.98
C ASP A 57 20.70 15.02 39.86
N ALA A 58 19.94 14.18 40.57
CA ALA A 58 19.99 12.73 40.41
C ALA A 58 19.52 12.28 39.02
N HIS A 59 18.48 12.92 38.48
CA HIS A 59 17.97 12.66 37.14
C HIS A 59 18.99 13.06 36.07
N ARG A 60 19.59 14.24 36.24
CA ARG A 60 20.62 14.75 35.32
C ARG A 60 21.85 13.85 35.32
N PHE A 61 22.34 13.46 36.50
CA PHE A 61 23.45 12.54 36.64
C PHE A 61 23.17 11.17 36.01
N ALA A 62 22.00 10.58 36.27
CA ALA A 62 21.61 9.31 35.67
C ALA A 62 21.55 9.40 34.14
N THR A 63 20.96 10.48 33.61
CA THR A 63 20.84 10.71 32.18
C THR A 63 22.21 10.85 31.51
N GLU A 64 23.13 11.63 32.10
CA GLU A 64 24.52 11.75 31.61
C GLU A 64 25.24 10.39 31.61
N ARG A 65 25.04 9.56 32.64
CA ARG A 65 25.60 8.22 32.70
C ARG A 65 25.05 7.31 31.61
N ILE A 66 23.74 7.28 31.44
CA ILE A 66 23.07 6.47 30.42
C ILE A 66 23.53 6.89 29.01
N ARG A 67 23.60 8.19 28.73
CA ARG A 67 24.18 8.71 27.47
C ARG A 67 25.63 8.27 27.26
N SER A 68 26.46 8.36 28.29
CA SER A 68 27.86 7.91 28.21
C SER A 68 28.03 6.40 27.97
N MET A 69 26.99 5.61 28.19
CA MET A 69 26.94 4.17 27.94
C MET A 69 26.34 3.82 26.57
N GLY A 70 26.09 4.80 25.71
CA GLY A 70 25.67 4.58 24.32
C GLY A 70 24.16 4.78 24.07
N ALA A 71 23.44 5.45 24.98
CA ALA A 71 22.06 5.83 24.68
C ALA A 71 22.01 6.83 23.51
N VAL A 72 21.11 6.59 22.57
CA VAL A 72 20.92 7.42 21.38
C VAL A 72 19.57 8.12 21.43
N LEU A 73 19.50 9.36 20.94
CA LEU A 73 18.25 10.09 20.82
C LEU A 73 17.42 9.53 19.65
N ARG A 74 16.11 9.33 19.85
CA ARG A 74 15.18 8.83 18.82
C ARG A 74 13.90 9.64 18.79
N HIS A 75 13.34 9.80 17.59
CA HIS A 75 12.00 10.36 17.35
C HIS A 75 11.04 9.27 16.83
N PRO A 76 9.72 9.49 16.95
CA PRO A 76 8.71 8.49 16.59
C PRO A 76 8.41 8.44 15.09
N ASP A 77 8.71 9.48 14.31
CA ASP A 77 8.35 9.50 12.89
C ASP A 77 9.18 8.50 12.06
N GLY A 78 8.48 7.74 11.23
CA GLY A 78 9.14 6.75 10.37
C GLY A 78 8.23 6.10 9.35
N HIS A 79 6.96 5.89 9.69
CA HIS A 79 5.99 5.41 8.71
C HIS A 79 5.71 6.51 7.67
N LEU A 80 5.98 6.21 6.39
CA LEU A 80 5.66 7.07 5.25
C LEU A 80 4.39 6.63 4.49
N VAL A 81 3.85 5.46 4.83
CA VAL A 81 2.53 4.98 4.44
C VAL A 81 1.78 4.45 5.66
N GLU A 82 0.54 4.00 5.48
CA GLU A 82 -0.29 3.44 6.54
C GLU A 82 0.41 2.32 7.31
N ILE A 83 0.08 2.22 8.59
CA ILE A 83 0.34 1.02 9.37
C ILE A 83 -0.61 -0.07 8.86
N ASP A 84 -0.04 -1.21 8.47
CA ASP A 84 -0.77 -2.36 7.91
C ASP A 84 -0.74 -3.58 8.84
N ALA A 85 0.20 -3.63 9.78
CA ALA A 85 0.40 -4.78 10.65
C ALA A 85 0.78 -4.38 12.07
N LEU A 86 0.25 -5.11 13.07
CA LEU A 86 0.59 -4.92 14.48
C LEU A 86 0.75 -6.26 15.21
N ALA A 87 1.68 -6.32 16.15
CA ALA A 87 1.79 -7.46 17.06
C ALA A 87 2.26 -7.06 18.45
N LEU A 88 1.51 -7.51 19.46
CA LEU A 88 1.93 -7.42 20.86
C LEU A 88 3.00 -8.47 21.16
N SER A 89 4.03 -8.06 21.89
CA SER A 89 5.02 -9.00 22.40
C SER A 89 4.42 -9.98 23.41
N PRO A 90 4.97 -11.20 23.58
CA PRO A 90 4.42 -12.19 24.50
C PRO A 90 4.50 -11.75 25.97
N CYS A 91 5.39 -10.80 26.27
CA CYS A 91 5.50 -10.20 27.61
C CYS A 91 4.54 -9.01 27.83
N GLY A 92 3.81 -8.58 26.79
CA GLY A 92 2.88 -7.46 26.85
C GLY A 92 3.51 -6.07 26.95
N ARG A 93 4.83 -5.94 27.09
CA ARG A 93 5.51 -4.64 27.29
C ARG A 93 5.88 -3.89 26.02
N TYR A 94 5.81 -4.56 24.86
CA TYR A 94 6.11 -3.98 23.57
C TYR A 94 5.00 -4.25 22.55
N VAL A 95 4.77 -3.29 21.67
CA VAL A 95 4.03 -3.48 20.42
C VAL A 95 4.96 -3.22 19.24
N ALA A 96 4.95 -4.13 18.28
CA ALA A 96 5.57 -3.95 16.98
C ALA A 96 4.51 -3.46 16.00
N VAL A 97 4.84 -2.46 15.19
CA VAL A 97 3.98 -1.90 14.16
C VAL A 97 4.74 -1.85 12.84
N GLY A 98 4.08 -2.28 11.77
CA GLY A 98 4.68 -2.43 10.44
C GLY A 98 3.88 -1.67 9.39
N SER A 99 4.57 -1.08 8.44
CA SER A 99 3.97 -0.54 7.21
C SER A 99 4.55 -1.24 5.98
N TRP A 100 3.73 -1.36 4.96
CA TRP A 100 4.17 -1.71 3.61
C TRP A 100 5.04 -0.58 3.02
N CYS A 101 5.51 -0.73 1.77
CA CYS A 101 6.34 0.27 1.09
C CYS A 101 5.54 1.30 0.28
N GLY A 102 4.26 1.04 0.00
CA GLY A 102 3.49 1.85 -0.94
C GLY A 102 3.98 1.67 -2.39
N ASP A 103 3.89 2.73 -3.18
CA ASP A 103 4.29 2.73 -4.58
C ASP A 103 5.83 2.73 -4.76
N ASP A 104 6.59 3.08 -3.72
CA ASP A 104 8.06 3.11 -3.72
C ASP A 104 8.65 1.82 -3.11
N TYR A 105 8.70 0.76 -3.93
CA TYR A 105 9.24 -0.54 -3.51
C TYR A 105 10.73 -0.51 -3.14
N GLU A 106 11.52 0.32 -3.82
CA GLU A 106 12.97 0.41 -3.61
C GLU A 106 13.30 1.06 -2.26
N ARG A 107 12.48 2.00 -1.81
CA ARG A 107 12.59 2.56 -0.46
C ARG A 107 12.28 1.53 0.63
N GLY A 108 11.36 0.60 0.38
CA GLY A 108 10.91 -0.37 1.37
C GLY A 108 9.97 0.22 2.43
N GLY A 109 9.55 -0.62 3.37
CA GLY A 109 8.65 -0.26 4.46
C GLY A 109 9.36 -0.19 5.81
N VAL A 110 8.60 -0.05 6.89
CA VAL A 110 9.13 0.25 8.22
C VAL A 110 8.57 -0.69 9.26
N LEU A 111 9.45 -1.20 10.13
CA LEU A 111 9.07 -1.82 11.40
C LEU A 111 9.47 -0.89 12.56
N GLN A 112 8.51 -0.50 13.40
CA GLN A 112 8.80 0.17 14.66
C GLN A 112 8.45 -0.72 15.86
N VAL A 113 9.21 -0.57 16.93
CA VAL A 113 8.97 -1.23 18.21
C VAL A 113 8.82 -0.18 19.30
N TRP A 114 7.70 -0.26 20.02
CA TRP A 114 7.29 0.70 21.02
C TRP A 114 7.27 0.07 22.41
N GLU A 115 7.87 0.73 23.40
CA GLU A 115 7.76 0.36 24.81
C GLU A 115 6.47 0.97 25.37
N LEU A 116 5.58 0.14 25.91
CA LEU A 116 4.23 0.59 26.33
C LEU A 116 4.27 1.48 27.57
N ASP A 117 5.08 1.13 28.58
CA ASP A 117 5.19 1.85 29.87
C ASP A 117 5.63 3.32 29.69
N THR A 118 6.47 3.58 28.69
CA THR A 118 6.96 4.94 28.38
C THR A 118 6.23 5.55 27.18
N ALA A 119 5.45 4.76 26.45
CA ALA A 119 4.88 5.12 25.16
C ALA A 119 5.90 5.61 24.13
N ARG A 120 7.18 5.18 24.16
CA ARG A 120 8.25 5.71 23.29
C ARG A 120 8.75 4.71 22.24
N CYS A 121 9.24 5.23 21.10
CA CYS A 121 9.88 4.46 20.05
C CYS A 121 11.27 4.00 20.51
N VAL A 122 11.42 2.69 20.74
CA VAL A 122 12.70 2.10 21.16
C VAL A 122 13.45 1.49 20.00
N ASN A 123 12.79 1.15 18.89
CA ASN A 123 13.50 0.80 17.67
C ASN A 123 12.71 1.16 16.40
N LYS A 124 13.46 1.42 15.34
CA LYS A 124 12.98 1.65 13.97
C LYS A 124 13.92 0.88 13.03
N LEU A 125 13.37 -0.06 12.27
CA LEU A 125 14.00 -0.65 11.09
C LEU A 125 13.36 0.02 9.89
N ASP A 126 14.05 1.01 9.33
CA ASP A 126 13.67 1.69 8.09
C ASP A 126 14.25 0.90 6.91
N GLY A 127 13.58 0.91 5.76
CA GLY A 127 14.07 0.25 4.56
C GLY A 127 13.88 -1.26 4.49
N VAL A 128 12.90 -1.84 5.22
CA VAL A 128 12.62 -3.29 5.10
C VAL A 128 12.19 -3.59 3.65
N PRO A 129 12.93 -4.44 2.90
CA PRO A 129 12.70 -4.61 1.46
C PRO A 129 11.26 -5.03 1.13
N GLY A 130 10.60 -4.29 0.24
CA GLY A 130 9.20 -4.47 -0.16
C GLY A 130 8.17 -4.39 0.98
N GLY A 131 8.56 -3.85 2.14
CA GLY A 131 7.70 -3.51 3.27
C GLY A 131 7.31 -4.66 4.20
N VAL A 132 6.62 -4.31 5.28
CA VAL A 132 6.15 -5.24 6.32
C VAL A 132 4.64 -5.40 6.21
N GLY A 133 4.19 -6.61 5.88
CA GLY A 133 2.77 -6.92 5.71
C GLY A 133 2.16 -6.35 4.41
N TRP A 134 0.83 -6.31 4.38
CA TRP A 134 0.01 -5.77 3.29
C TRP A 134 -1.38 -5.41 3.82
N PRO A 135 -2.05 -4.36 3.32
CA PRO A 135 -3.40 -3.99 3.74
C PRO A 135 -4.38 -5.18 3.76
N GLY A 136 -4.99 -5.44 4.92
CA GLY A 136 -5.97 -6.52 5.10
C GLY A 136 -5.40 -7.93 5.26
N TYR A 137 -4.10 -8.06 5.47
CA TYR A 137 -3.45 -9.31 5.88
C TYR A 137 -3.13 -9.30 7.38
N ALA A 138 -3.69 -10.27 8.11
CA ALA A 138 -3.45 -10.42 9.54
C ALA A 138 -2.19 -11.24 9.83
N ARG A 139 -1.66 -11.10 11.04
CA ARG A 139 -0.53 -11.87 11.59
C ARG A 139 0.76 -11.77 10.75
N SER A 140 0.91 -10.65 10.05
CA SER A 140 2.12 -10.34 9.26
C SER A 140 3.35 -10.16 10.14
N ILE A 141 3.17 -9.89 11.44
CA ILE A 141 4.23 -9.79 12.45
C ILE A 141 3.98 -10.85 13.54
N GLN A 142 4.98 -11.68 13.85
CA GLN A 142 4.87 -12.69 14.91
C GLN A 142 6.09 -12.70 15.82
N TRP A 143 5.85 -12.58 17.13
CA TRP A 143 6.89 -12.63 18.15
C TRP A 143 7.27 -14.07 18.54
N SER A 144 8.57 -14.37 18.68
CA SER A 144 9.03 -15.60 19.33
C SER A 144 8.62 -15.63 20.81
N PRO A 145 8.40 -16.81 21.43
CA PRO A 145 7.93 -16.90 22.81
C PRO A 145 8.84 -16.23 23.87
N ASP A 146 10.14 -16.15 23.59
CA ASP A 146 11.13 -15.47 24.45
C ASP A 146 11.22 -13.95 24.21
N GLY A 147 10.50 -13.43 23.21
CA GLY A 147 10.45 -12.02 22.82
C GLY A 147 11.76 -11.49 22.24
N GLN A 148 12.69 -12.36 21.82
CA GLN A 148 13.99 -11.94 21.27
C GLN A 148 14.01 -11.88 19.75
N ARG A 149 13.00 -12.42 19.07
CA ARG A 149 12.92 -12.49 17.60
C ARG A 149 11.54 -12.11 17.12
N VAL A 150 11.51 -11.55 15.91
CA VAL A 150 10.29 -11.26 15.18
C VAL A 150 10.40 -11.87 13.79
N ALA A 151 9.35 -12.57 13.36
CA ALA A 151 9.18 -13.00 12.00
C ALA A 151 8.19 -12.06 11.29
N LEU A 152 8.55 -11.64 10.08
CA LEU A 152 7.77 -10.71 9.26
C LEU A 152 7.40 -11.36 7.94
N ALA A 153 6.16 -11.19 7.49
CA ALA A 153 5.85 -11.28 6.07
C ALA A 153 6.35 -10.00 5.39
N PHE A 154 7.22 -10.13 4.39
CA PHE A 154 7.89 -9.01 3.75
C PHE A 154 8.18 -9.29 2.27
N ASN A 155 8.60 -8.26 1.52
CA ASN A 155 8.97 -8.35 0.11
C ASN A 155 7.95 -9.09 -0.77
N THR A 156 6.66 -8.75 -0.59
CA THR A 156 5.47 -9.34 -1.22
C THR A 156 5.25 -10.83 -0.94
N ASN A 157 6.26 -11.70 -0.95
CA ASN A 157 6.09 -13.16 -0.97
C ASN A 157 7.07 -13.91 -0.04
N MET A 158 7.76 -13.19 0.87
CA MET A 158 8.81 -13.76 1.72
C MET A 158 8.42 -13.74 3.19
N VAL A 159 9.05 -14.62 3.96
CA VAL A 159 9.04 -14.56 5.43
C VAL A 159 10.46 -14.42 5.91
N GLY A 160 10.73 -13.38 6.71
CA GLY A 160 12.06 -13.06 7.20
C GLY A 160 12.12 -13.01 8.73
N LEU A 161 13.33 -13.13 9.27
CA LEU A 161 13.61 -13.17 10.70
C LEU A 161 14.51 -12.00 11.10
N TRP A 162 14.06 -11.21 12.09
CA TRP A 162 14.84 -10.12 12.67
C TRP A 162 15.01 -10.30 14.19
N ASP A 163 16.07 -9.69 14.71
CA ASP A 163 16.21 -9.41 16.13
C ASP A 163 15.85 -7.93 16.34
N PRO A 164 14.67 -7.61 16.89
CA PRO A 164 14.21 -6.23 17.03
C PRO A 164 15.07 -5.39 17.99
N PHE A 165 16.01 -6.01 18.71
CA PHE A 165 16.92 -5.35 19.64
C PHE A 165 18.40 -5.60 19.29
N GLY A 166 18.67 -6.38 18.23
CA GLY A 166 19.98 -6.74 17.70
C GLY A 166 20.50 -5.72 16.67
N PRO A 167 21.82 -5.71 16.35
CA PRO A 167 22.51 -4.67 15.56
C PRO A 167 21.77 -4.23 14.29
N TYR A 168 21.92 -2.97 13.88
CA TYR A 168 21.21 -2.40 12.74
C TYR A 168 21.47 -3.20 11.46
N GLY A 169 20.41 -3.34 10.67
CA GLY A 169 20.40 -4.02 9.37
C GLY A 169 18.99 -4.05 8.82
N GLU A 170 18.82 -3.49 7.63
CA GLU A 170 17.60 -3.65 6.81
C GLU A 170 17.41 -5.13 6.43
N ASP A 171 18.52 -5.85 6.23
CA ASP A 171 18.53 -7.27 5.92
C ASP A 171 18.07 -8.13 7.10
N PRO A 172 17.25 -9.17 6.83
CA PRO A 172 16.95 -10.18 7.83
C PRO A 172 18.20 -10.97 8.25
N ILE A 173 18.13 -11.54 9.45
CA ILE A 173 19.08 -12.55 9.96
C ILE A 173 19.05 -13.78 9.04
N GLY A 174 17.85 -14.14 8.59
CA GLY A 174 17.59 -15.14 7.57
C GLY A 174 16.15 -15.05 7.06
N ASP A 175 15.89 -15.64 5.92
CA ASP A 175 14.67 -15.46 5.16
C ASP A 175 14.36 -16.68 4.31
N ALA A 176 13.07 -16.84 4.02
CA ALA A 176 12.57 -17.88 3.14
C ALA A 176 11.62 -17.29 2.09
N SER A 177 11.97 -17.51 0.82
CA SER A 177 11.11 -17.27 -0.33
C SER A 177 10.57 -18.61 -0.81
N VAL A 178 9.35 -18.95 -0.36
CA VAL A 178 8.65 -20.18 -0.71
C VAL A 178 7.26 -19.83 -1.20
N THR A 179 7.09 -19.74 -2.52
CA THR A 179 5.89 -19.24 -3.18
C THR A 179 5.35 -20.23 -4.23
N ASP A 180 4.04 -20.16 -4.46
CA ASP A 180 3.34 -20.82 -5.57
C ASP A 180 3.15 -19.89 -6.80
N GLY A 181 3.81 -18.73 -6.79
CA GLY A 181 3.72 -17.71 -7.84
C GLY A 181 2.65 -16.65 -7.61
N GLY A 182 1.94 -16.68 -6.47
CA GLY A 182 1.08 -15.57 -6.06
C GLY A 182 1.88 -14.29 -5.78
N SER A 183 1.27 -13.12 -5.99
CA SER A 183 1.84 -11.80 -5.68
C SER A 183 1.23 -11.21 -4.40
N ARG A 184 1.22 -12.00 -3.31
CA ARG A 184 0.60 -11.66 -2.02
C ARG A 184 1.42 -12.27 -0.87
N PRO A 185 1.48 -11.61 0.31
CA PRO A 185 2.20 -12.16 1.46
C PRO A 185 1.74 -13.58 1.79
N PRO A 186 2.68 -14.50 2.08
CA PRO A 186 2.30 -15.85 2.44
C PRO A 186 1.72 -15.86 3.85
N GLU A 187 0.66 -16.63 4.04
CA GLU A 187 0.21 -16.99 5.38
C GLU A 187 1.31 -17.79 6.07
N PHE A 188 1.77 -17.36 7.24
CA PHE A 188 2.84 -18.04 7.93
C PHE A 188 2.59 -18.18 9.42
N ALA A 189 3.24 -19.17 10.03
CA ALA A 189 3.24 -19.37 11.46
C ALA A 189 4.67 -19.53 11.96
N PHE A 190 5.11 -18.64 12.84
CA PHE A 190 6.46 -18.69 13.39
C PHE A 190 6.56 -19.78 14.46
N ALA A 191 7.55 -20.66 14.33
CA ALA A 191 7.73 -21.74 15.28
C ALA A 191 8.26 -21.22 16.62
N PRO A 192 7.86 -21.83 17.76
CA PRO A 192 8.30 -21.40 19.08
C PRO A 192 9.80 -21.62 19.33
N ASP A 193 10.51 -22.34 18.45
CA ASP A 193 11.96 -22.51 18.50
C ASP A 193 12.75 -21.29 18.00
N GLY A 194 12.06 -20.31 17.41
CA GLY A 194 12.65 -19.08 16.88
C GLY A 194 13.46 -19.26 15.59
N LYS A 195 13.34 -20.41 14.92
CA LYS A 195 14.24 -20.82 13.82
C LYS A 195 13.49 -21.27 12.57
N HIS A 196 12.25 -21.71 12.70
CA HIS A 196 11.45 -22.22 11.58
C HIS A 196 10.14 -21.47 11.45
N ALA A 197 9.53 -21.53 10.26
CA ALA A 197 8.15 -21.12 10.08
C ALA A 197 7.42 -22.10 9.15
N TYR A 198 6.12 -22.24 9.39
CA TYR A 198 5.23 -22.86 8.43
C TYR A 198 4.86 -21.76 7.44
N ILE A 199 4.96 -22.06 6.15
CA ILE A 199 4.61 -21.14 5.08
C ILE A 199 3.52 -21.80 4.24
N GLY A 200 2.36 -21.14 4.18
CA GLY A 200 1.22 -21.53 3.38
C GLY A 200 1.47 -21.23 1.91
N MET A 201 1.44 -22.27 1.08
CA MET A 201 1.47 -22.14 -0.38
C MET A 201 0.79 -23.34 -1.03
N ARG A 202 0.26 -23.17 -2.23
CA ARG A 202 -0.37 -24.26 -2.99
C ARG A 202 0.70 -25.22 -3.52
N ALA A 203 1.10 -26.16 -2.68
CA ALA A 203 2.03 -27.23 -3.04
C ALA A 203 1.37 -28.24 -4.00
N PRO A 204 2.15 -28.95 -4.85
CA PRO A 204 1.67 -30.06 -5.69
C PRO A 204 1.39 -31.33 -4.87
N ARG A 205 0.76 -31.18 -3.70
CA ARG A 205 0.49 -32.20 -2.68
C ARG A 205 -0.91 -31.95 -2.10
N GLU A 206 -1.53 -32.98 -1.52
CA GLU A 206 -2.86 -32.81 -0.92
C GLU A 206 -2.83 -32.06 0.43
N VAL A 207 -1.68 -32.01 1.11
CA VAL A 207 -1.46 -31.14 2.27
C VAL A 207 -0.62 -29.95 1.84
N HIS A 208 -1.23 -28.77 1.82
CA HIS A 208 -0.60 -27.52 1.36
C HIS A 208 0.35 -26.92 2.39
N GLY A 209 1.30 -26.12 1.91
CA GLY A 209 2.34 -25.49 2.71
C GLY A 209 3.56 -26.36 3.01
N CYS A 210 4.50 -25.79 3.75
CA CYS A 210 5.77 -26.42 4.12
C CYS A 210 6.32 -25.82 5.41
N ILE A 211 7.37 -26.43 5.96
CA ILE A 211 8.18 -25.85 7.04
C ILE A 211 9.51 -25.38 6.44
N ALA A 212 9.79 -24.09 6.56
CA ALA A 212 10.99 -23.45 6.05
C ALA A 212 11.96 -23.07 7.20
N PRO A 213 13.28 -23.16 6.98
CA PRO A 213 14.27 -22.69 7.94
C PRO A 213 14.47 -21.17 7.79
N LEU A 214 14.09 -20.39 8.81
CA LEU A 214 14.23 -18.93 8.81
C LEU A 214 15.58 -18.44 9.34
N GLU A 215 16.41 -19.30 9.94
CA GLU A 215 17.76 -18.90 10.38
C GLU A 215 18.81 -18.97 9.25
N GLN A 216 18.42 -19.44 8.07
CA GLN A 216 19.27 -19.46 6.88
C GLN A 216 19.04 -18.19 6.07
N LYS A 217 20.12 -17.52 5.63
CA LYS A 217 20.00 -16.42 4.68
C LYS A 217 19.63 -16.94 3.30
N GLU A 218 18.68 -16.26 2.64
CA GLU A 218 18.28 -16.47 1.24
C GLU A 218 17.82 -17.90 0.94
N PHE A 219 16.95 -18.47 1.78
CA PHE A 219 16.34 -19.76 1.47
C PHE A 219 15.32 -19.60 0.32
N PHE A 220 15.77 -19.79 -0.91
CA PHE A 220 14.94 -19.63 -2.11
C PHE A 220 14.49 -20.97 -2.69
N TYR A 221 13.19 -21.26 -2.59
CA TYR A 221 12.57 -22.41 -3.25
C TYR A 221 11.95 -21.99 -4.58
N ASN A 222 12.32 -22.70 -5.66
CA ASN A 222 11.70 -22.57 -6.97
C ASN A 222 11.14 -23.92 -7.41
N ALA A 223 9.83 -23.98 -7.69
CA ALA A 223 9.16 -25.21 -8.11
C ALA A 223 9.71 -25.80 -9.42
N ASN A 224 10.39 -24.99 -10.24
CA ASN A 224 11.01 -25.44 -11.51
C ASN A 224 12.48 -25.87 -11.36
N ASP A 225 13.10 -25.69 -10.19
CA ASP A 225 14.48 -26.09 -9.94
C ASP A 225 14.55 -27.27 -8.97
N GLU A 226 14.54 -28.49 -9.53
CA GLU A 226 14.63 -29.73 -8.75
C GLU A 226 15.97 -29.89 -8.00
N ASN A 227 17.01 -29.12 -8.35
CA ASN A 227 18.33 -29.20 -7.70
C ASN A 227 18.54 -28.14 -6.62
N GLY A 228 17.61 -27.18 -6.48
CA GLY A 228 17.64 -26.13 -5.48
C GLY A 228 17.34 -26.62 -4.06
N PRO A 229 17.50 -25.76 -3.04
CA PRO A 229 17.15 -26.11 -1.66
C PRO A 229 15.65 -26.43 -1.55
N GLN A 230 15.33 -27.46 -0.78
CA GLN A 230 13.97 -27.98 -0.63
C GLN A 230 13.46 -27.73 0.79
N PRO A 231 12.26 -27.16 0.97
CA PRO A 231 11.70 -26.98 2.30
C PRO A 231 11.30 -28.34 2.88
N ALA A 232 11.05 -28.39 4.20
CA ALA A 232 10.51 -29.58 4.82
C ALA A 232 9.02 -29.70 4.44
N TRP A 233 8.77 -30.52 3.41
CA TRP A 233 7.44 -30.76 2.88
C TRP A 233 6.51 -31.41 3.91
N LEU A 234 5.26 -30.95 3.93
CA LEU A 234 4.18 -31.67 4.58
C LEU A 234 3.84 -32.96 3.82
N ALA A 235 2.96 -33.76 4.42
CA ALA A 235 2.64 -35.06 3.87
C ALA A 235 2.03 -34.97 2.46
N GLU A 236 2.32 -35.96 1.62
CA GLU A 236 1.88 -35.97 0.21
C GLU A 236 0.36 -36.13 0.07
N THR A 237 -0.26 -36.94 0.94
CA THR A 237 -1.67 -37.29 0.87
C THR A 237 -2.39 -36.97 2.17
N LEU A 238 -3.64 -36.54 2.07
CA LEU A 238 -4.54 -36.36 3.20
C LEU A 238 -4.96 -37.73 3.78
N PRO A 239 -5.20 -37.84 5.10
CA PRO A 239 -5.79 -39.04 5.66
C PRO A 239 -7.15 -39.35 5.03
N PRO A 240 -7.52 -40.63 4.78
CA PRO A 240 -8.78 -40.98 4.12
C PRO A 240 -10.03 -40.40 4.80
N ALA A 241 -10.02 -40.30 6.14
CA ALA A 241 -11.13 -39.72 6.90
C ALA A 241 -11.25 -38.20 6.68
N VAL A 242 -10.12 -37.49 6.61
CA VAL A 242 -10.06 -36.06 6.30
C VAL A 242 -10.50 -35.82 4.87
N LYS A 243 -9.98 -36.60 3.91
CA LYS A 243 -10.36 -36.51 2.49
C LYS A 243 -11.85 -36.76 2.26
N ALA A 244 -12.43 -37.75 2.96
CA ALA A 244 -13.86 -38.02 2.89
C ALA A 244 -14.73 -36.86 3.42
N ARG A 245 -14.22 -36.11 4.41
CA ARG A 245 -14.91 -34.96 4.99
C ARG A 245 -14.73 -33.67 4.18
N LEU A 246 -13.53 -33.45 3.66
CA LEU A 246 -13.18 -32.29 2.82
C LEU A 246 -13.90 -32.33 1.47
N GLY A 247 -14.09 -33.51 0.88
CA GLY A 247 -14.76 -33.69 -0.40
C GLY A 247 -13.89 -33.25 -1.58
N GLU A 248 -14.46 -32.42 -2.46
CA GLU A 248 -13.77 -31.81 -3.60
C GLU A 248 -13.08 -30.47 -3.24
N ASN A 249 -13.26 -30.01 -2.00
CA ASN A 249 -12.64 -28.77 -1.53
C ASN A 249 -11.14 -28.95 -1.26
N GLU A 250 -10.43 -27.84 -1.22
CA GLU A 250 -9.02 -27.76 -0.85
C GLU A 250 -8.86 -27.21 0.56
N LEU A 251 -7.89 -27.72 1.32
CA LEU A 251 -7.56 -27.20 2.64
C LEU A 251 -6.38 -26.23 2.54
N PHE A 252 -6.68 -24.95 2.40
CA PHE A 252 -5.70 -23.87 2.43
C PHE A 252 -6.00 -22.93 3.59
N PHE A 253 -4.99 -22.66 4.44
CA PHE A 253 -5.15 -21.79 5.59
C PHE A 253 -5.03 -20.32 5.19
N GLU A 254 -5.90 -19.49 5.77
CA GLU A 254 -5.93 -18.02 5.63
C GLU A 254 -5.60 -17.29 6.93
N GLN A 255 -5.54 -18.02 8.04
CA GLN A 255 -4.87 -17.57 9.24
C GLN A 255 -4.28 -18.82 9.88
N VAL A 256 -3.02 -18.72 10.29
CA VAL A 256 -2.28 -19.86 10.78
C VAL A 256 -1.39 -19.45 11.95
N PHE A 257 -1.23 -20.34 12.92
CA PHE A 257 -0.28 -20.15 14.01
C PHE A 257 0.27 -21.49 14.49
N TRP A 258 1.46 -21.44 15.07
CA TRP A 258 2.16 -22.59 15.57
C TRP A 258 1.83 -22.75 17.06
N SER A 259 1.54 -23.97 17.50
CA SER A 259 1.29 -24.22 18.91
C SER A 259 2.50 -23.87 19.75
N ARG A 260 2.26 -23.38 20.97
CA ARG A 260 3.32 -22.97 21.91
C ARG A 260 4.28 -24.10 22.27
N ASP A 261 3.80 -25.35 22.25
CA ASP A 261 4.62 -26.55 22.50
C ASP A 261 5.40 -27.03 21.25
N GLY A 262 5.16 -26.41 20.09
CA GLY A 262 5.83 -26.71 18.83
C GLY A 262 5.29 -27.95 18.10
N SER A 263 4.28 -28.64 18.63
CA SER A 263 3.83 -29.93 18.09
C SER A 263 2.76 -29.83 16.99
N ARG A 264 2.05 -28.69 16.90
CA ARG A 264 0.93 -28.48 15.98
C ARG A 264 1.07 -27.19 15.19
N ILE A 265 0.49 -27.21 14.00
CA ILE A 265 0.10 -26.00 13.26
C ILE A 265 -1.41 -25.96 13.26
N TYR A 266 -1.99 -24.85 13.71
CA TYR A 266 -3.43 -24.60 13.71
C TYR A 266 -3.74 -23.60 12.63
N GLY A 267 -4.86 -23.81 11.93
CA GLY A 267 -5.32 -22.83 10.97
C GLY A 267 -6.78 -23.02 10.61
N TYR A 268 -7.30 -22.04 9.89
CA TYR A 268 -8.62 -22.11 9.28
C TYR A 268 -8.58 -21.63 7.84
N SER A 269 -9.56 -22.06 7.06
CA SER A 269 -9.84 -21.61 5.71
C SER A 269 -11.10 -20.75 5.71
N ARG A 270 -11.07 -19.55 5.11
CA ARG A 270 -12.21 -18.60 5.09
C ARG A 270 -13.52 -19.22 4.61
N ARG A 271 -13.44 -20.30 3.82
CA ARG A 271 -14.62 -20.89 3.20
C ARG A 271 -15.36 -21.87 4.08
N GLN A 272 -14.74 -22.81 4.81
CA GLN A 272 -15.50 -23.85 5.55
C GLN A 272 -14.81 -24.61 6.70
N TRP A 273 -13.52 -24.41 7.01
CA TRP A 273 -12.79 -25.41 7.80
C TRP A 273 -11.81 -24.83 8.82
N ALA A 274 -11.77 -25.42 10.02
CA ALA A 274 -10.67 -25.33 10.97
C ALA A 274 -9.94 -26.68 11.02
N ALA A 275 -8.61 -26.68 11.14
CA ALA A 275 -7.84 -27.91 11.19
C ALA A 275 -6.58 -27.78 12.05
N SER A 276 -5.99 -28.93 12.35
CA SER A 276 -4.66 -29.03 12.94
C SER A 276 -3.78 -29.98 12.14
N ILE A 277 -2.51 -29.61 11.99
CA ILE A 277 -1.47 -30.41 11.36
C ILE A 277 -0.47 -30.82 12.44
N ASP A 278 -0.10 -32.10 12.48
CA ASP A 278 1.01 -32.60 13.29
C ASP A 278 2.34 -32.22 12.63
N VAL A 279 3.16 -31.44 13.30
CA VAL A 279 4.43 -30.94 12.75
C VAL A 279 5.38 -32.09 12.40
N ARG A 280 5.43 -33.13 13.23
CA ARG A 280 6.39 -34.23 13.07
C ARG A 280 6.07 -35.12 11.86
N SER A 281 4.80 -35.40 11.62
CA SER A 281 4.35 -36.25 10.52
C SER A 281 3.91 -35.48 9.28
N GLY A 282 3.69 -34.16 9.41
CA GLY A 282 3.14 -33.30 8.36
C GLY A 282 1.70 -33.63 7.98
N GLN A 283 0.99 -34.39 8.80
CA GLN A 283 -0.36 -34.90 8.53
C GLN A 283 -1.44 -34.05 9.21
N VAL A 284 -2.57 -33.87 8.54
CA VAL A 284 -3.78 -33.29 9.15
C VAL A 284 -4.30 -34.28 10.20
N VAL A 285 -4.42 -33.83 11.45
CA VAL A 285 -4.81 -34.66 12.61
C VAL A 285 -6.32 -34.69 12.75
N TRP A 286 -6.95 -33.52 12.60
CA TRP A 286 -8.39 -33.33 12.65
C TRP A 286 -8.80 -32.17 11.74
N LEU A 287 -10.06 -32.21 11.31
CA LEU A 287 -10.70 -31.25 10.40
C LEU A 287 -12.14 -31.06 10.87
N GLU A 288 -12.52 -29.84 11.22
CA GLU A 288 -13.85 -29.47 11.69
C GLU A 288 -14.44 -28.32 10.87
N GLY A 289 -15.75 -28.35 10.69
CA GLY A 289 -16.47 -27.31 9.94
C GLY A 289 -16.43 -25.97 10.68
N ALA A 290 -16.24 -24.89 9.94
CA ALA A 290 -16.21 -23.51 10.43
C ALA A 290 -16.97 -22.61 9.46
N GLU A 291 -18.18 -22.20 9.85
CA GLU A 291 -18.93 -21.14 9.16
C GLU A 291 -18.46 -19.79 9.70
N THR A 292 -17.53 -19.18 8.98
CA THR A 292 -16.87 -17.96 9.45
C THR A 292 -17.79 -16.74 9.33
N HIS A 293 -18.67 -16.66 8.32
CA HIS A 293 -19.40 -15.41 8.00
C HIS A 293 -18.45 -14.18 8.01
N GLY A 294 -17.19 -14.36 7.58
CA GLY A 294 -16.14 -13.34 7.67
C GLY A 294 -15.32 -13.31 8.97
N GLN A 295 -15.71 -14.04 10.02
CA GLN A 295 -15.05 -14.06 11.34
C GLN A 295 -14.25 -15.35 11.59
N ALA A 296 -13.01 -15.19 12.07
CA ALA A 296 -12.10 -16.29 12.35
C ALA A 296 -12.51 -17.11 13.59
N PRO A 297 -12.30 -18.44 13.59
CA PRO A 297 -12.31 -19.22 14.83
C PRO A 297 -11.23 -18.73 15.80
N ALA A 298 -11.47 -18.87 17.10
CA ALA A 298 -10.54 -18.40 18.14
C ALA A 298 -10.08 -19.54 19.05
N TRP A 299 -8.78 -19.59 19.33
CA TRP A 299 -8.18 -20.54 20.26
C TRP A 299 -7.96 -19.89 21.62
N SER A 300 -8.17 -20.65 22.69
CA SER A 300 -7.87 -20.18 24.04
C SER A 300 -6.38 -19.90 24.21
N LEU A 301 -6.04 -18.97 25.10
CA LEU A 301 -4.64 -18.58 25.35
C LEU A 301 -3.74 -19.73 25.83
N ASP A 302 -4.34 -20.78 26.41
CA ASP A 302 -3.66 -22.02 26.81
C ASP A 302 -3.72 -23.12 25.75
N GLU A 303 -4.26 -22.83 24.56
CA GLU A 303 -4.39 -23.70 23.39
C GLU A 303 -5.15 -25.00 23.67
N ARG A 304 -6.01 -25.03 24.68
CA ARG A 304 -6.83 -26.20 25.01
C ARG A 304 -8.16 -26.22 24.29
N LEU A 305 -8.74 -25.05 24.05
CA LEU A 305 -10.08 -24.92 23.50
C LEU A 305 -10.04 -24.15 22.17
N LEU A 306 -10.94 -24.53 21.28
CA LEU A 306 -11.26 -23.85 20.03
C LEU A 306 -12.72 -23.43 20.08
N ALA A 307 -13.00 -22.16 19.81
CA ALA A 307 -14.34 -21.63 19.58
C ALA A 307 -14.58 -21.44 18.09
N VAL A 308 -15.67 -22.01 17.57
CA VAL A 308 -16.02 -21.94 16.14
C VAL A 308 -17.52 -21.77 15.94
N HIS A 309 -17.90 -20.91 15.00
CA HIS A 309 -19.28 -20.78 14.56
C HIS A 309 -19.62 -21.87 13.52
N LEU A 310 -20.74 -22.57 13.71
CA LEU A 310 -21.22 -23.59 12.77
C LEU A 310 -22.73 -23.81 12.93
N ASP A 311 -23.48 -23.81 11.82
CA ASP A 311 -24.94 -23.98 11.77
C ASP A 311 -25.69 -23.01 12.71
N GLY A 312 -25.24 -21.75 12.79
CA GLY A 312 -25.82 -20.75 13.70
C GLY A 312 -25.59 -21.01 15.20
N ARG A 313 -24.65 -21.90 15.56
CA ARG A 313 -24.25 -22.20 16.94
C ARG A 313 -22.79 -21.79 17.18
N LEU A 314 -22.40 -21.64 18.45
CA LEU A 314 -21.00 -21.47 18.85
C LEU A 314 -20.52 -22.76 19.52
N LEU A 315 -19.69 -23.51 18.81
CA LEU A 315 -19.15 -24.78 19.29
C LEU A 315 -17.82 -24.55 19.99
N ILE A 316 -17.65 -25.20 21.14
CA ILE A 316 -16.38 -25.25 21.87
C ILE A 316 -15.82 -26.65 21.69
N ALA A 317 -14.65 -26.76 21.07
CA ALA A 317 -13.96 -28.02 20.81
C ALA A 317 -12.62 -28.08 21.56
N ASP A 318 -12.13 -29.30 21.80
CA ASP A 318 -10.76 -29.53 22.26
C ASP A 318 -9.80 -29.25 21.10
N ALA A 319 -8.90 -28.29 21.27
CA ALA A 319 -8.01 -27.83 20.21
C ALA A 319 -7.00 -28.91 19.76
N GLN A 320 -6.69 -29.91 20.59
CA GLN A 320 -5.75 -30.97 20.22
C GLN A 320 -6.41 -32.05 19.35
N THR A 321 -7.71 -32.28 19.51
CA THR A 321 -8.43 -33.40 18.90
C THR A 321 -9.54 -32.99 17.94
N GLY A 322 -9.98 -31.72 17.97
CA GLY A 322 -11.17 -31.23 17.26
C GLY A 322 -12.49 -31.73 17.87
N GLY A 323 -12.45 -32.50 18.97
CA GLY A 323 -13.64 -33.09 19.56
C GLY A 323 -14.51 -32.05 20.27
N LEU A 324 -15.83 -32.10 20.05
CA LEU A 324 -16.79 -31.20 20.72
C LEU A 324 -16.74 -31.37 22.25
N VAL A 325 -16.51 -30.27 22.97
CA VAL A 325 -16.47 -30.16 24.44
C VAL A 325 -17.74 -29.49 24.97
N GLY A 326 -18.27 -28.51 24.26
CA GLY A 326 -19.46 -27.76 24.66
C GLY A 326 -20.11 -27.01 23.52
N GLU A 327 -21.31 -26.50 23.77
CA GLU A 327 -22.09 -25.70 22.83
C GLU A 327 -22.66 -24.48 23.56
N LEU A 328 -22.55 -23.32 22.93
CA LEU A 328 -23.05 -22.03 23.38
C LEU A 328 -24.01 -21.45 22.33
N PRO A 329 -24.89 -20.52 22.70
CA PRO A 329 -25.73 -19.79 21.75
C PRO A 329 -24.86 -19.11 20.69
N GLY A 330 -25.12 -19.39 19.40
CA GLY A 330 -24.40 -18.75 18.31
C GLY A 330 -24.85 -17.32 18.09
N LEU A 331 -23.90 -16.47 17.73
CA LEU A 331 -24.11 -15.11 17.22
C LEU A 331 -23.35 -15.03 15.89
N PRO A 332 -24.00 -15.37 14.76
CA PRO A 332 -23.33 -15.30 13.44
C PRO A 332 -22.74 -13.92 13.18
N GLY A 333 -21.55 -13.87 12.60
CA GLY A 333 -20.83 -12.62 12.34
C GLY A 333 -20.15 -11.99 13.56
N ALA A 334 -20.17 -12.61 14.73
CA ALA A 334 -19.46 -12.11 15.90
C ALA A 334 -17.97 -12.47 15.88
N HIS A 335 -17.12 -11.53 16.27
CA HIS A 335 -15.70 -11.78 16.55
C HIS A 335 -15.54 -12.51 17.89
N LEU A 336 -14.57 -13.41 17.97
CA LEU A 336 -14.32 -14.27 19.13
C LEU A 336 -12.98 -13.91 19.78
N SER A 337 -12.97 -13.62 21.09
CA SER A 337 -11.76 -13.23 21.81
C SER A 337 -11.65 -13.92 23.17
N TRP A 338 -10.63 -14.75 23.34
CA TRP A 338 -10.36 -15.45 24.60
C TRP A 338 -9.52 -14.60 25.55
N GLY A 339 -10.01 -14.46 26.78
CA GLY A 339 -9.30 -13.85 27.90
C GLY A 339 -8.66 -14.89 28.82
N ALA A 340 -7.90 -14.40 29.80
CA ALA A 340 -7.31 -15.26 30.82
C ALA A 340 -8.39 -16.04 31.60
N GLY A 341 -8.01 -17.20 32.14
CA GLY A 341 -8.91 -18.07 32.88
C GLY A 341 -9.95 -18.82 32.02
N GLY A 342 -9.91 -18.71 30.69
CA GLY A 342 -10.84 -19.41 29.78
C GLY A 342 -12.16 -18.68 29.59
N ARG A 343 -12.17 -17.35 29.79
CA ARG A 343 -13.32 -16.49 29.45
C ARG A 343 -13.35 -16.24 27.94
N LEU A 344 -14.52 -16.32 27.33
CA LEU A 344 -14.70 -16.04 25.89
C LEU A 344 -15.62 -14.83 25.72
N ALA A 345 -15.12 -13.77 25.10
CA ALA A 345 -15.93 -12.69 24.58
C ALA A 345 -16.42 -13.02 23.16
N VAL A 346 -17.71 -12.81 22.94
CA VAL A 346 -18.39 -12.86 21.65
C VAL A 346 -18.85 -11.45 21.34
N VAL A 347 -18.18 -10.81 20.38
CA VAL A 347 -18.26 -9.37 20.08
C VAL A 347 -19.04 -9.19 18.79
N LEU A 348 -20.24 -8.61 18.89
CA LEU A 348 -21.13 -8.42 17.74
C LEU A 348 -21.22 -6.93 17.39
N THR A 349 -20.64 -6.57 16.26
CA THR A 349 -20.61 -5.21 15.70
C THR A 349 -21.76 -4.98 14.70
N GLU A 350 -21.96 -5.91 13.77
CA GLU A 350 -22.92 -5.78 12.66
C GLU A 350 -24.30 -6.36 13.00
N HIS A 351 -25.14 -5.62 13.73
CA HIS A 351 -26.54 -6.03 13.97
C HIS A 351 -27.43 -4.85 14.40
N HIS A 352 -28.77 -5.02 14.35
CA HIS A 352 -29.73 -4.04 14.90
C HIS A 352 -29.52 -3.70 16.39
N PHE A 353 -28.77 -4.55 17.11
CA PHE A 353 -28.42 -4.39 18.52
C PHE A 353 -26.99 -4.91 18.75
N PRO A 354 -25.96 -4.10 18.45
CA PRO A 354 -24.57 -4.47 18.74
C PRO A 354 -24.39 -4.71 20.23
N ARG A 355 -23.56 -5.68 20.59
CA ARG A 355 -23.35 -6.10 21.99
C ARG A 355 -22.11 -6.97 22.16
N VAL A 356 -21.65 -7.08 23.39
CA VAL A 356 -20.67 -8.08 23.80
C VAL A 356 -21.31 -9.07 24.76
N VAL A 357 -21.04 -10.36 24.56
CA VAL A 357 -21.42 -11.42 25.49
C VAL A 357 -20.15 -12.10 25.97
N VAL A 358 -19.94 -12.15 27.29
CA VAL A 358 -18.81 -12.86 27.91
C VAL A 358 -19.30 -14.16 28.50
N HIS A 359 -18.68 -15.27 28.11
CA HIS A 359 -18.93 -16.61 28.66
C HIS A 359 -17.81 -17.00 29.62
N ASP A 360 -18.17 -17.31 30.87
CA ASP A 360 -17.26 -17.87 31.87
C ASP A 360 -17.09 -19.39 31.65
N PRO A 361 -15.96 -19.99 32.06
CA PRO A 361 -15.73 -21.43 32.00
C PRO A 361 -16.75 -22.28 32.78
N ASP A 362 -17.42 -21.69 33.77
CA ASP A 362 -18.43 -22.36 34.58
C ASP A 362 -19.84 -22.35 33.94
N GLY A 363 -19.95 -21.81 32.71
CA GLY A 363 -21.18 -21.77 31.92
C GLY A 363 -22.02 -20.53 32.15
N ARG A 364 -21.61 -19.58 33.01
CA ARG A 364 -22.29 -18.28 33.14
C ARG A 364 -22.03 -17.41 31.92
N SER A 365 -23.04 -16.61 31.55
CA SER A 365 -22.96 -15.68 30.42
C SER A 365 -23.38 -14.29 30.88
N HIS A 366 -22.58 -13.29 30.50
CA HIS A 366 -22.72 -11.91 30.92
C HIS A 366 -22.95 -11.05 29.68
N HIS A 367 -24.06 -10.31 29.65
CA HIS A 367 -24.41 -9.44 28.52
C HIS A 367 -24.02 -8.01 28.83
N LEU A 368 -23.14 -7.44 28.01
CA LEU A 368 -22.67 -6.07 28.14
C LEU A 368 -23.44 -5.20 27.15
N HIS A 369 -23.99 -4.09 27.65
CA HIS A 369 -24.72 -3.11 26.86
C HIS A 369 -23.78 -2.06 26.31
N VAL A 370 -22.98 -2.46 25.32
CA VAL A 370 -22.01 -1.61 24.62
C VAL A 370 -22.17 -1.82 23.11
N ALA A 371 -21.91 -0.79 22.32
CA ALA A 371 -21.91 -0.88 20.86
C ALA A 371 -20.46 -0.84 20.36
N PRO A 372 -19.80 -1.98 20.11
CA PRO A 372 -18.42 -1.99 19.66
C PRO A 372 -18.29 -1.40 18.25
N LYS A 373 -17.16 -0.76 17.96
CA LYS A 373 -16.85 -0.20 16.64
C LYS A 373 -16.69 -1.31 15.60
N GLU A 374 -17.08 -1.03 14.37
CA GLU A 374 -16.87 -1.95 13.25
C GLU A 374 -15.37 -2.13 12.99
N PRO A 375 -14.91 -3.34 12.65
CA PRO A 375 -13.49 -3.60 12.39
C PRO A 375 -13.03 -2.91 11.11
N ASP A 376 -11.81 -2.38 11.13
CA ASP A 376 -11.12 -1.94 9.91
C ASP A 376 -10.53 -3.16 9.21
N TRP A 377 -11.04 -3.47 8.02
CA TRP A 377 -10.60 -4.63 7.25
C TRP A 377 -9.19 -4.47 6.68
N GLU A 378 -8.63 -3.25 6.63
CA GLU A 378 -7.25 -3.01 6.22
C GLU A 378 -6.26 -3.17 7.39
N LEU A 379 -6.73 -3.15 8.64
CA LEU A 379 -5.93 -3.35 9.85
C LEU A 379 -6.45 -4.51 10.73
N PRO A 380 -6.48 -5.75 10.21
CA PRO A 380 -7.16 -6.87 10.85
C PRO A 380 -6.50 -7.40 12.14
N ASP A 381 -5.31 -6.92 12.49
CA ASP A 381 -4.57 -7.31 13.70
C ASP A 381 -5.15 -6.69 14.99
N VAL A 382 -5.99 -5.65 14.86
CA VAL A 382 -6.67 -5.01 16.00
C VAL A 382 -8.18 -5.15 15.88
N THR A 383 -8.85 -5.21 17.02
CA THR A 383 -10.31 -5.31 17.06
C THR A 383 -10.87 -4.34 18.10
N ALA A 384 -12.19 -4.20 18.12
CA ALA A 384 -12.86 -3.38 19.10
C ALA A 384 -12.77 -3.90 20.55
N TRP A 385 -12.22 -5.09 20.79
CA TRP A 385 -12.21 -5.72 22.12
C TRP A 385 -10.83 -6.26 22.52
N ALA A 386 -10.35 -5.87 23.69
CA ALA A 386 -9.10 -6.37 24.26
C ALA A 386 -9.24 -6.73 25.75
N TRP A 387 -8.74 -7.89 26.15
CA TRP A 387 -8.71 -8.34 27.55
C TRP A 387 -7.49 -7.79 28.28
N SER A 388 -7.67 -7.37 29.54
CA SER A 388 -6.52 -7.16 30.42
C SER A 388 -5.71 -8.46 30.58
N PRO A 389 -4.39 -8.40 30.84
CA PRO A 389 -3.56 -9.61 30.94
C PRO A 389 -4.02 -10.62 32.00
N ASP A 390 -4.67 -10.16 33.07
CA ASP A 390 -5.25 -11.00 34.12
C ASP A 390 -6.69 -11.47 33.82
N GLY A 391 -7.35 -10.92 32.79
CA GLY A 391 -8.72 -11.22 32.39
C GLY A 391 -9.80 -10.68 33.33
N GLU A 392 -9.44 -9.82 34.28
CA GLU A 392 -10.37 -9.19 35.22
C GLU A 392 -11.09 -7.98 34.61
N PHE A 393 -10.50 -7.34 33.60
CA PHE A 393 -11.06 -6.22 32.86
C PHE A 393 -10.98 -6.46 31.36
N ALA A 394 -11.72 -5.64 30.61
CA ALA A 394 -11.62 -5.58 29.15
C ALA A 394 -11.90 -4.17 28.63
N ALA A 395 -11.24 -3.79 27.54
CA ALA A 395 -11.44 -2.53 26.85
C ALA A 395 -12.32 -2.78 25.64
N CYS A 396 -13.33 -1.94 25.44
CA CYS A 396 -14.20 -1.93 24.28
C CYS A 396 -14.10 -0.59 23.56
N LEU A 397 -13.58 -0.58 22.33
CA LEU A 397 -13.69 0.57 21.43
C LEU A 397 -15.12 0.62 20.88
N THR A 398 -15.82 1.71 21.13
CA THR A 398 -17.23 1.86 20.77
C THR A 398 -17.41 2.56 19.43
N SER A 399 -18.57 2.40 18.81
CA SER A 399 -18.95 3.11 17.59
C SER A 399 -19.14 4.62 17.77
N ALA A 400 -18.99 5.13 19.00
CA ALA A 400 -18.98 6.55 19.33
C ALA A 400 -17.56 7.09 19.56
N ASP A 401 -16.53 6.35 19.15
CA ASP A 401 -15.11 6.71 19.30
C ASP A 401 -14.69 6.93 20.76
N GLN A 402 -15.14 6.00 21.61
CA GLN A 402 -14.76 5.95 23.02
C GLN A 402 -14.17 4.59 23.36
N ILE A 403 -13.27 4.53 24.34
CA ILE A 403 -12.85 3.29 24.97
C ILE A 403 -13.58 3.18 26.30
N GLU A 404 -14.44 2.17 26.43
CA GLU A 404 -15.07 1.80 27.70
C GLU A 404 -14.28 0.67 28.37
N ILE A 405 -13.93 0.85 29.64
CA ILE A 405 -13.31 -0.19 30.47
C ILE A 405 -14.40 -0.95 31.21
N TRP A 406 -14.48 -2.25 31.01
CA TRP A 406 -15.51 -3.11 31.57
C TRP A 406 -14.94 -4.05 32.62
N SER A 407 -15.70 -4.23 33.71
CA SER A 407 -15.55 -5.39 34.60
C SER A 407 -16.61 -6.44 34.26
N PRO A 408 -16.26 -7.52 33.55
CA PRO A 408 -17.21 -8.55 33.13
C PRO A 408 -17.45 -9.56 34.27
N GLY A 409 -18.05 -9.08 35.36
CA GLY A 409 -18.49 -9.89 36.50
C GLY A 409 -19.95 -10.32 36.41
N ALA A 410 -20.49 -10.88 37.50
CA ALA A 410 -21.91 -11.25 37.60
C ALA A 410 -22.88 -10.08 37.36
N TYR A 411 -22.39 -8.86 37.52
CA TYR A 411 -23.06 -7.62 37.14
C TYR A 411 -22.07 -6.82 36.29
N PRO A 412 -22.10 -6.96 34.97
CA PRO A 412 -21.18 -6.25 34.10
C PRO A 412 -21.43 -4.75 34.20
N GLU A 413 -20.36 -3.99 34.40
CA GLU A 413 -20.41 -2.53 34.43
C GLU A 413 -19.20 -1.94 33.70
N ALA A 414 -19.46 -0.83 33.00
CA ALA A 414 -18.41 0.06 32.52
C ALA A 414 -17.89 0.83 33.74
N VAL A 415 -16.64 0.58 34.11
CA VAL A 415 -15.97 1.22 35.25
C VAL A 415 -15.31 2.53 34.87
N ASP A 416 -14.96 2.70 33.58
CA ASP A 416 -14.41 3.95 33.05
C ASP A 416 -14.71 4.13 31.57
N THR A 417 -14.56 5.35 31.05
CA THR A 417 -14.77 5.70 29.64
C THR A 417 -13.93 6.91 29.24
N PHE A 418 -13.22 6.80 28.13
CA PHE A 418 -12.34 7.85 27.61
C PHE A 418 -12.57 8.08 26.11
N ASP A 419 -12.48 9.33 25.66
CA ASP A 419 -12.62 9.69 24.25
C ASP A 419 -11.33 9.39 23.46
N VAL A 420 -11.47 8.84 22.26
CA VAL A 420 -10.39 8.60 21.31
C VAL A 420 -10.69 9.22 19.94
N PRO A 421 -9.68 9.49 19.12
CA PRO A 421 -9.91 10.00 17.76
C PRO A 421 -10.68 9.00 16.88
N GLU A 422 -11.43 9.53 15.91
CA GLU A 422 -12.29 8.76 14.99
C GLU A 422 -11.51 7.79 14.10
N ASP A 423 -10.23 8.04 13.83
CA ASP A 423 -9.37 7.20 12.99
C ASP A 423 -8.79 5.97 13.72
N ILE A 424 -9.08 5.79 15.01
CA ILE A 424 -8.71 4.57 15.75
C ILE A 424 -9.58 3.40 15.27
N ALA A 425 -8.92 2.35 14.82
CA ALA A 425 -9.53 1.13 14.28
C ALA A 425 -9.75 0.04 15.33
N GLY A 426 -8.89 -0.03 16.35
CA GLY A 426 -8.98 -1.06 17.38
C GLY A 426 -8.08 -0.82 18.58
N VAL A 427 -8.13 -1.75 19.53
CA VAL A 427 -7.41 -1.67 20.80
C VAL A 427 -6.63 -2.94 21.10
N LEU A 428 -5.49 -2.78 21.76
CA LEU A 428 -4.70 -3.84 22.38
C LEU A 428 -4.49 -3.49 23.86
N TRP A 429 -4.49 -4.49 24.74
CA TRP A 429 -4.19 -4.28 26.15
C TRP A 429 -2.88 -4.98 26.51
N GLY A 430 -1.86 -4.18 26.80
CA GLY A 430 -0.53 -4.65 27.16
C GLY A 430 -0.32 -4.90 28.65
N ALA A 431 0.94 -5.10 29.02
CA ALA A 431 1.35 -5.17 30.41
C ALA A 431 1.17 -3.83 31.13
N ASP A 432 1.26 -3.87 32.46
CA ASP A 432 1.29 -2.68 33.33
C ASP A 432 0.08 -1.75 33.19
N GLY A 433 -1.04 -2.26 32.64
CA GLY A 433 -2.29 -1.51 32.52
C GLY A 433 -2.32 -0.54 31.33
N VAL A 434 -1.43 -0.68 30.34
CA VAL A 434 -1.41 0.21 29.17
C VAL A 434 -2.28 -0.34 28.05
N ILE A 435 -3.20 0.49 27.54
CA ILE A 435 -3.97 0.25 26.34
C ILE A 435 -3.30 0.97 25.17
N VAL A 436 -3.13 0.25 24.05
CA VAL A 436 -2.73 0.83 22.77
C VAL A 436 -3.98 0.93 21.91
N ALA A 437 -4.43 2.16 21.65
CA ALA A 437 -5.43 2.48 20.65
C ALA A 437 -4.72 2.71 19.32
N ALA A 438 -5.03 1.89 18.32
CA ALA A 438 -4.33 1.90 17.04
C ALA A 438 -5.28 2.17 15.88
N GLY A 439 -4.84 3.04 14.98
CA GLY A 439 -5.40 3.27 13.65
C GLY A 439 -4.30 3.17 12.61
N ARG A 440 -4.68 3.30 11.33
CA ARG A 440 -3.75 3.20 10.21
C ARG A 440 -2.74 4.36 10.13
N THR A 441 -3.05 5.48 10.79
CA THR A 441 -2.21 6.69 10.80
C THR A 441 -1.90 7.19 12.21
N ARG A 442 -2.31 6.46 13.25
CA ARG A 442 -2.21 6.95 14.62
C ARG A 442 -2.00 5.81 15.62
N LEU A 443 -1.17 6.08 16.63
CA LEU A 443 -1.05 5.30 17.85
C LEU A 443 -1.30 6.20 19.07
N ARG A 444 -2.11 5.73 20.01
CA ARG A 444 -2.32 6.39 21.30
C ARG A 444 -2.17 5.38 22.44
N PHE A 445 -1.36 5.73 23.42
CA PHE A 445 -1.07 4.92 24.60
C PHE A 445 -1.80 5.52 25.81
N ILE A 446 -2.57 4.70 26.51
CA ILE A 446 -3.48 5.15 27.57
C ILE A 446 -3.26 4.29 28.82
N GLU A 447 -3.09 4.92 29.98
CA GLU A 447 -3.11 4.21 31.26
C GLU A 447 -4.56 3.83 31.59
N ALA A 448 -4.90 2.54 31.57
CA ALA A 448 -6.27 2.06 31.67
C ALA A 448 -6.98 2.40 32.99
N SER A 449 -6.22 2.66 34.06
CA SER A 449 -6.78 2.93 35.39
C SER A 449 -7.14 4.39 35.64
N THR A 450 -6.60 5.30 34.83
CA THR A 450 -6.76 6.76 34.97
C THR A 450 -7.34 7.41 33.73
N GLY A 451 -7.15 6.80 32.55
CA GLY A 451 -7.44 7.39 31.25
C GLY A 451 -6.35 8.34 30.75
N ASP A 452 -5.24 8.47 31.49
CA ASP A 452 -4.17 9.39 31.15
C ASP A 452 -3.50 8.96 29.84
N VAL A 453 -3.28 9.93 28.94
CA VAL A 453 -2.57 9.71 27.68
C VAL A 453 -1.08 9.73 27.96
N LEU A 454 -0.44 8.57 27.81
CA LEU A 454 1.00 8.42 27.97
C LEU A 454 1.77 8.93 26.73
N GLY A 455 1.13 8.85 25.55
CA GLY A 455 1.64 9.40 24.31
C GLY A 455 0.64 9.25 23.16
N GLU A 456 0.65 10.20 22.23
CA GLU A 456 -0.13 10.16 20.99
C GLU A 456 0.77 10.51 19.80
N TYR A 457 0.74 9.68 18.77
CA TYR A 457 1.59 9.78 17.59
C TYR A 457 0.74 9.68 16.35
N GLN A 458 0.70 10.77 15.58
CA GLN A 458 0.05 10.81 14.28
C GLN A 458 1.12 10.82 13.19
N PHE A 459 1.09 9.79 12.36
CA PHE A 459 1.97 9.62 11.22
C PHE A 459 1.40 10.31 9.99
N LEU A 460 2.21 10.40 8.93
CA LEU A 460 1.75 10.85 7.61
C LEU A 460 1.23 12.28 7.64
N ARG A 461 1.92 13.12 8.41
CA ARG A 461 1.77 14.57 8.41
C ARG A 461 2.95 15.15 7.65
N GLU A 462 2.70 16.23 6.89
CA GLU A 462 3.77 17.00 6.24
C GLU A 462 3.49 18.50 6.38
N PRO A 463 4.31 19.22 7.16
CA PRO A 463 4.29 20.67 7.20
C PRO A 463 4.54 21.31 5.84
N TYR A 464 3.92 22.49 5.63
CA TYR A 464 4.20 23.32 4.45
C TYR A 464 5.63 23.89 4.44
N ALA A 465 6.25 24.05 5.62
CA ALA A 465 7.61 24.50 5.74
C ALA A 465 8.60 23.53 5.07
N ALA A 466 9.68 24.06 4.50
CA ALA A 466 10.78 23.26 3.99
C ALA A 466 11.38 22.40 5.12
N ARG A 467 11.90 21.23 4.75
CA ARG A 467 12.52 20.33 5.74
C ARG A 467 13.82 20.97 6.27
N PRO A 468 14.23 20.65 7.52
CA PRO A 468 15.37 21.31 8.15
C PRO A 468 16.69 21.02 7.43
N LEU A 469 16.74 19.91 6.70
CA LEU A 469 17.91 19.40 5.97
C LEU A 469 17.69 19.42 4.45
N GLU A 470 16.85 20.33 3.95
CA GLU A 470 16.66 20.53 2.52
C GLU A 470 17.70 21.51 1.96
N LEU A 471 18.38 21.12 0.87
CA LEU A 471 19.37 21.94 0.18
C LEU A 471 19.21 21.77 -1.33
N ASP A 472 19.06 22.89 -2.06
CA ASP A 472 18.87 22.91 -3.52
C ASP A 472 17.72 22.00 -4.04
N GLY A 473 16.70 21.76 -3.20
CA GLY A 473 15.56 20.91 -3.50
C GLY A 473 15.78 19.41 -3.23
N GLU A 474 16.95 19.03 -2.72
CA GLU A 474 17.26 17.69 -2.24
C GLU A 474 17.16 17.63 -0.71
N ASP A 475 16.55 16.57 -0.18
CA ASP A 475 16.43 16.36 1.26
C ASP A 475 17.57 15.47 1.75
N ILE A 476 18.61 16.10 2.31
CA ILE A 476 19.79 15.41 2.85
C ILE A 476 19.41 14.53 4.06
N GLY A 477 18.31 14.83 4.74
CA GLY A 477 17.78 13.98 5.82
C GLY A 477 17.38 12.60 5.32
N ALA A 478 16.81 12.52 4.11
CA ALA A 478 16.44 11.25 3.49
C ALA A 478 17.67 10.38 3.19
N ASP A 479 18.81 10.97 2.81
CA ASP A 479 20.05 10.20 2.57
C ASP A 479 20.62 9.58 3.86
N LEU A 480 20.40 10.24 5.00
CA LEU A 480 20.79 9.74 6.32
C LEU A 480 19.93 8.56 6.80
N GLN A 481 18.87 8.17 6.07
CA GLN A 481 18.01 7.05 6.45
C GLN A 481 18.74 5.70 6.50
N TYR A 482 19.79 5.53 5.71
CA TYR A 482 20.60 4.31 5.63
C TYR A 482 21.70 4.24 6.69
N GLU A 483 21.89 5.31 7.46
CA GLU A 483 22.76 5.29 8.64
C GLU A 483 22.05 4.60 9.81
N ASP A 484 22.81 4.13 10.80
CA ASP A 484 22.30 3.41 12.00
C ASP A 484 21.20 4.17 12.77
N HIS A 485 20.98 5.45 12.48
CA HIS A 485 20.09 6.35 13.21
C HIS A 485 18.83 6.76 12.44
N GLY A 486 18.71 6.40 11.16
CA GLY A 486 17.60 6.80 10.29
C GLY A 486 17.58 8.29 9.96
N ASP A 487 16.61 8.69 9.13
CA ASP A 487 16.36 10.09 8.79
C ASP A 487 16.12 10.88 10.09
N PRO A 488 16.94 11.91 10.40
CA PRO A 488 16.82 12.64 11.65
C PRO A 488 15.62 13.58 11.66
N SER A 489 15.01 13.88 10.51
CA SER A 489 13.94 14.87 10.39
C SER A 489 12.58 14.29 10.77
N PHE A 490 11.79 15.06 11.50
CA PHE A 490 10.47 14.66 11.98
C PHE A 490 9.54 15.87 12.16
N VAL A 491 8.24 15.58 12.23
CA VAL A 491 7.17 16.56 12.33
C VAL A 491 6.84 16.82 13.80
N LEU A 492 6.91 18.08 14.20
CA LEU A 492 6.41 18.50 15.53
C LEU A 492 4.90 18.71 15.49
N ASP A 493 4.41 19.41 14.47
CA ASP A 493 3.00 19.78 14.30
C ASP A 493 2.67 20.04 12.81
N GLU A 494 1.50 20.58 12.50
CA GLU A 494 1.04 20.84 11.12
C GLU A 494 1.91 21.86 10.36
N ASP A 495 2.73 22.65 11.05
CA ASP A 495 3.46 23.78 10.47
C ASP A 495 4.99 23.69 10.66
N THR A 496 5.47 22.78 11.53
CA THR A 496 6.86 22.80 12.02
C THR A 496 7.57 21.46 11.84
N TRP A 497 8.71 21.51 11.16
CA TRP A 497 9.71 20.44 11.15
C TRP A 497 10.77 20.62 12.24
N ALA A 498 11.33 19.50 12.70
CA ALA A 498 12.53 19.44 13.52
C ALA A 498 13.46 18.33 13.02
N ALA A 499 14.71 18.30 13.49
CA ALA A 499 15.62 17.18 13.26
C ALA A 499 16.37 16.79 14.53
N ALA A 500 16.40 15.50 14.89
CA ALA A 500 17.04 14.99 16.09
C ALA A 500 18.18 14.02 15.74
N PHE A 501 19.39 14.37 16.14
CA PHE A 501 20.58 13.56 15.90
C PHE A 501 20.88 12.67 17.11
N ALA A 502 21.37 11.45 16.86
CA ALA A 502 21.63 10.45 17.89
C ALA A 502 22.46 10.95 19.10
N PRO A 503 23.47 11.84 18.95
CA PRO A 503 24.24 12.37 20.08
C PRO A 503 23.47 13.31 21.02
N GLY A 504 22.30 13.83 20.60
CA GLY A 504 21.45 14.72 21.40
C GLY A 504 21.30 16.15 20.90
N LEU A 505 21.87 16.48 19.73
CA LEU A 505 21.66 17.77 19.09
C LEU A 505 20.33 17.75 18.34
N VAL A 506 19.56 18.82 18.44
CA VAL A 506 18.23 18.95 17.82
C VAL A 506 18.15 20.28 17.07
N ILE A 507 17.73 20.25 15.81
CA ILE A 507 17.33 21.44 15.07
C ILE A 507 15.85 21.68 15.33
N ALA A 508 15.51 22.76 16.03
CA ALA A 508 14.13 23.15 16.32
C ALA A 508 14.09 24.61 16.82
N PRO A 509 12.93 25.29 16.79
CA PRO A 509 12.77 26.56 17.49
C PRO A 509 12.98 26.38 19.01
N GLU A 510 13.71 27.30 19.65
CA GLU A 510 14.13 27.17 21.06
C GLU A 510 12.96 27.08 22.06
N ASP A 511 11.80 27.62 21.71
CA ASP A 511 10.59 27.63 22.54
C ASP A 511 9.78 26.33 22.49
N ARG A 512 10.21 25.34 21.69
CA ARG A 512 9.50 24.06 21.46
C ARG A 512 10.04 22.90 22.30
N ARG A 513 10.71 23.21 23.42
CA ARG A 513 11.37 22.20 24.26
C ARG A 513 10.40 21.14 24.81
N ASP A 514 9.23 21.56 25.27
CA ASP A 514 8.26 20.65 25.88
C ASP A 514 7.73 19.64 24.84
N ASP A 515 7.43 20.10 23.61
CA ASP A 515 7.01 19.24 22.51
C ASP A 515 8.08 18.20 22.13
N LEU A 516 9.36 18.60 22.17
CA LEU A 516 10.48 17.69 21.94
C LEU A 516 10.55 16.61 23.04
N ASP A 517 10.33 16.98 24.30
CA ASP A 517 10.34 16.01 25.41
C ASP A 517 9.13 15.05 25.39
N GLU A 518 8.01 15.47 24.81
CA GLU A 518 6.84 14.62 24.57
C GLU A 518 7.04 13.59 23.47
N LEU A 519 7.90 13.86 22.49
CA LEU A 519 8.12 12.97 21.34
C LEU A 519 9.40 12.13 21.47
N LEU A 520 10.47 12.75 21.97
CA LEU A 520 11.80 12.16 21.95
C LEU A 520 12.05 11.27 23.16
N ALA A 521 12.97 10.32 22.98
CA ALA A 521 13.52 9.51 24.06
C ALA A 521 15.00 9.22 23.83
N TRP A 522 15.73 9.12 24.94
CA TRP A 522 17.02 8.43 24.94
C TRP A 522 16.75 6.92 24.93
N VAL A 523 17.30 6.22 23.95
CA VAL A 523 17.05 4.80 23.76
C VAL A 523 18.32 4.01 24.07
N VAL A 524 18.17 2.99 24.92
CA VAL A 524 19.25 2.09 25.34
C VAL A 524 18.97 0.69 24.81
N ASP A 525 19.98 0.09 24.17
CA ASP A 525 19.92 -1.26 23.57
C ASP A 525 18.73 -1.48 22.62
N ARG A 526 18.18 -0.39 22.05
CA ARG A 526 16.94 -0.36 21.25
C ARG A 526 15.69 -0.92 21.95
N ARG A 527 15.75 -1.03 23.27
CA ARG A 527 14.80 -1.82 24.04
C ARG A 527 14.16 -1.03 25.16
N TYR A 528 14.87 -0.03 25.68
CA TYR A 528 14.43 0.75 26.83
C TYR A 528 14.48 2.23 26.48
N ALA A 529 13.36 2.92 26.67
CA ALA A 529 13.31 4.35 26.58
C ALA A 529 13.67 5.00 27.92
N TRP A 530 14.30 6.16 27.82
CA TRP A 530 14.70 7.00 28.93
C TRP A 530 14.27 8.44 28.64
N PRO A 531 13.55 9.10 29.57
CA PRO A 531 13.04 10.45 29.38
C PRO A 531 14.12 11.48 29.04
N THR A 532 13.84 12.34 28.07
CA THR A 532 14.73 13.45 27.68
C THR A 532 14.63 14.63 28.65
N TRP A 533 13.47 14.86 29.27
CA TRP A 533 13.25 15.95 30.26
C TRP A 533 14.02 15.73 31.57
N TRP A 534 14.56 14.54 31.81
CA TRP A 534 15.49 14.27 32.92
C TRP A 534 16.92 14.78 32.64
N GLY A 535 17.23 15.13 31.40
CA GLY A 535 18.50 15.68 30.96
C GLY A 535 18.35 17.02 30.23
N GLU A 536 19.36 17.36 29.42
CA GLU A 536 19.36 18.53 28.54
C GLU A 536 19.53 18.06 27.08
N LEU A 537 18.93 18.79 26.14
CA LEU A 537 19.07 18.62 24.69
C LEU A 537 19.82 19.84 24.16
N ASP A 538 20.72 19.63 23.19
CA ASP A 538 21.41 20.75 22.54
C ASP A 538 20.57 21.25 21.37
N ILE A 539 19.69 22.23 21.62
CA ILE A 539 18.79 22.77 20.61
C ILE A 539 19.52 23.88 19.83
N VAL A 540 19.49 23.80 18.50
CA VAL A 540 20.07 24.77 17.57
C VAL A 540 19.02 25.22 16.54
N PRO A 541 19.15 26.43 15.97
CA PRO A 541 18.10 26.99 15.12
C PRO A 541 18.11 26.46 13.67
N ASP A 542 19.23 25.94 13.18
CA ASP A 542 19.41 25.60 11.76
C ASP A 542 20.49 24.53 11.50
N ALA A 543 20.47 23.99 10.28
CA ALA A 543 21.42 22.99 9.79
C ALA A 543 22.87 23.49 9.74
N ALA A 544 23.10 24.78 9.46
CA ALA A 544 24.45 25.35 9.43
C ALA A 544 25.10 25.35 10.84
N THR A 545 24.31 25.66 11.87
CA THR A 545 24.75 25.59 13.27
C THR A 545 24.97 24.14 13.72
N ALA A 546 24.12 23.22 13.27
CA ALA A 546 24.30 21.79 13.50
C ALA A 546 25.59 21.26 12.85
N ALA A 547 25.84 21.59 11.58
CA ALA A 547 27.04 21.22 10.82
C ALA A 547 28.34 21.68 11.50
N ALA A 548 28.33 22.84 12.16
CA ALA A 548 29.49 23.37 12.88
C ALA A 548 29.82 22.63 14.19
N ARG A 549 28.90 21.80 14.71
CA ARG A 549 29.01 21.14 16.02
C ARG A 549 29.05 19.61 15.93
N LEU A 550 28.34 19.05 14.96
CA LEU A 550 28.34 17.60 14.73
C LEU A 550 29.66 17.16 14.10
N GLY A 551 30.06 15.94 14.44
CA GLY A 551 31.17 15.24 13.78
C GLY A 551 30.66 13.99 13.05
N PRO A 552 31.56 13.06 12.69
CA PRO A 552 31.18 11.84 11.97
C PRO A 552 30.08 11.04 12.68
N PRO A 553 29.12 10.46 11.93
CA PRO A 553 29.08 10.39 10.46
C PRO A 553 28.43 11.61 9.77
N TYR A 554 27.96 12.61 10.52
CA TYR A 554 27.11 13.67 9.96
C TYR A 554 27.85 14.80 9.25
N ASP A 555 29.15 14.97 9.50
CA ASP A 555 29.93 16.09 9.01
C ASP A 555 30.01 16.14 7.48
N ASP A 556 30.21 14.99 6.82
CA ASP A 556 30.25 14.89 5.35
C ASP A 556 28.90 15.29 4.71
N TYR A 557 27.77 14.90 5.32
CA TYR A 557 26.42 15.22 4.83
C TYR A 557 26.05 16.69 5.06
N LEU A 558 26.48 17.26 6.19
CA LEU A 558 26.06 18.60 6.61
C LEU A 558 27.03 19.71 6.19
N GLU A 559 28.25 19.39 5.73
CA GLU A 559 29.23 20.37 5.25
C GLU A 559 28.64 21.38 4.23
N PRO A 560 27.81 20.99 3.25
CA PRO A 560 27.23 21.92 2.28
C PRO A 560 26.46 23.09 2.91
N PHE A 561 25.77 22.87 4.04
CA PHE A 561 24.98 23.89 4.73
C PHE A 561 25.82 25.03 5.33
N LEU A 562 27.12 24.81 5.58
CA LEU A 562 28.02 25.86 6.08
C LEU A 562 28.21 27.02 5.08
N SER A 563 27.92 26.77 3.80
CA SER A 563 28.13 27.74 2.71
C SER A 563 26.86 28.04 1.90
N ALA A 564 25.72 27.48 2.29
CA ALA A 564 24.46 27.65 1.60
C ALA A 564 23.96 29.11 1.66
N PRO A 565 23.51 29.69 0.53
CA PRO A 565 22.85 31.00 0.53
C PRO A 565 21.48 30.93 1.21
N GLU A 566 20.95 32.06 1.69
CA GLU A 566 19.58 32.12 2.21
C GLU A 566 18.57 31.60 1.16
N PRO A 567 17.59 30.77 1.57
CA PRO A 567 16.61 30.21 0.64
C PRO A 567 15.85 31.32 -0.10
N ALA A 568 15.68 31.16 -1.41
CA ALA A 568 14.88 32.07 -2.20
C ALA A 568 13.41 32.03 -1.74
N PRO A 569 12.68 33.15 -1.76
CA PRO A 569 11.26 33.15 -1.42
C PRO A 569 10.50 32.23 -2.40
N ALA A 570 9.57 31.44 -1.86
CA ALA A 570 8.74 30.52 -2.63
C ALA A 570 8.04 31.25 -3.80
N GLU A 571 8.19 30.73 -5.02
CA GLU A 571 7.50 31.28 -6.19
C GLU A 571 5.98 31.10 -6.05
N THR A 572 5.21 32.08 -6.52
CA THR A 572 3.74 31.99 -6.49
C THR A 572 3.23 30.98 -7.51
N TRP A 573 2.46 29.98 -7.06
CA TRP A 573 1.80 28.98 -7.91
C TRP A 573 0.36 29.39 -8.27
N PRO A 574 -0.15 29.10 -9.49
CA PRO A 574 0.56 28.48 -10.60
C PRO A 574 1.50 29.45 -11.32
N PRO A 575 2.55 28.93 -11.98
CA PRO A 575 3.46 29.74 -12.79
C PRO A 575 2.72 30.42 -13.97
N PRO A 576 3.31 31.45 -14.62
CA PRO A 576 2.68 32.08 -15.77
C PRO A 576 2.36 31.08 -16.91
N ASN A 577 1.12 31.06 -17.38
CA ASN A 577 0.68 30.15 -18.47
C ASN A 577 1.20 30.59 -19.85
N THR A 578 2.49 30.37 -20.10
CA THR A 578 3.19 30.74 -21.35
C THR A 578 3.65 29.53 -22.17
N ALA A 579 3.50 28.33 -21.62
CA ALA A 579 3.85 27.07 -22.26
C ALA A 579 2.92 26.72 -23.43
N THR A 580 3.43 25.94 -24.36
CA THR A 580 2.77 25.52 -25.60
C THR A 580 2.64 24.00 -25.67
N VAL A 581 1.78 23.52 -26.58
CA VAL A 581 1.68 22.07 -26.88
C VAL A 581 3.01 21.52 -27.40
N ASP A 582 3.85 22.35 -28.04
CA ASP A 582 5.17 21.91 -28.49
C ASP A 582 6.12 21.61 -27.32
N ASP A 583 5.98 22.33 -26.20
CA ASP A 583 6.73 22.05 -24.98
C ASP A 583 6.31 20.71 -24.36
N LEU A 584 5.01 20.36 -24.40
CA LEU A 584 4.53 19.03 -23.98
C LEU A 584 5.11 17.90 -24.84
N PHE A 585 5.20 18.08 -26.16
CA PHE A 585 5.87 17.09 -27.03
C PHE A 585 7.34 16.90 -26.65
N GLN A 586 8.04 17.96 -26.25
CA GLN A 586 9.44 17.86 -25.83
C GLN A 586 9.55 17.13 -24.49
N VAL A 587 8.72 17.47 -23.50
CA VAL A 587 8.73 16.79 -22.20
C VAL A 587 8.33 15.32 -22.32
N ALA A 588 7.31 14.98 -23.12
CA ALA A 588 6.92 13.59 -23.36
C ALA A 588 8.01 12.77 -24.07
N LEU A 589 8.82 13.40 -24.93
CA LEU A 589 9.96 12.75 -25.57
C LEU A 589 11.15 12.61 -24.61
N GLU A 590 11.41 13.62 -23.78
CA GLU A 590 12.51 13.62 -22.81
C GLU A 590 12.27 12.59 -21.70
N SER A 591 11.03 12.47 -21.21
CA SER A 591 10.66 11.56 -20.11
C SER A 591 10.90 10.09 -20.46
N VAL A 592 10.63 9.68 -21.69
CA VAL A 592 10.84 8.27 -22.11
C VAL A 592 12.30 7.91 -22.39
N ARG A 593 13.20 8.89 -22.57
CA ARG A 593 14.62 8.63 -22.89
C ARG A 593 15.39 8.01 -21.73
N ARG A 594 14.91 8.19 -20.51
CA ARG A 594 15.55 7.72 -19.28
C ARG A 594 15.13 6.30 -18.89
N LEU A 595 14.04 5.81 -19.47
CA LEU A 595 13.46 4.52 -19.13
C LEU A 595 14.29 3.35 -19.67
N HIS A 596 14.34 2.27 -18.89
CA HIS A 596 14.97 1.03 -19.28
C HIS A 596 14.07 0.22 -20.24
N THR A 597 14.63 -0.83 -20.87
CA THR A 597 13.96 -1.61 -21.93
C THR A 597 12.72 -2.41 -21.48
N GLY A 598 12.40 -2.41 -20.19
CA GLY A 598 11.18 -3.06 -19.68
C GLY A 598 9.90 -2.35 -20.12
N TRP A 599 10.01 -1.07 -20.48
CA TRP A 599 8.88 -0.21 -20.88
C TRP A 599 8.74 -0.04 -22.39
N ASP A 600 9.51 -0.78 -23.19
CA ASP A 600 9.58 -0.61 -24.65
C ASP A 600 8.21 -0.64 -25.35
N HIS A 601 7.28 -1.45 -24.85
CA HIS A 601 5.92 -1.53 -25.37
C HIS A 601 5.17 -0.19 -25.19
N HIS A 602 5.05 0.30 -23.95
CA HIS A 602 4.37 1.55 -23.61
C HIS A 602 5.01 2.77 -24.27
N VAL A 603 6.35 2.82 -24.30
CA VAL A 603 7.11 3.87 -24.99
C VAL A 603 6.82 3.85 -26.48
N SER A 604 6.85 2.67 -27.12
CA SER A 604 6.59 2.54 -28.56
C SER A 604 5.19 3.01 -28.92
N GLU A 605 4.17 2.62 -28.15
CA GLU A 605 2.79 3.03 -28.41
C GLU A 605 2.59 4.53 -28.27
N SER A 606 2.99 5.11 -27.14
CA SER A 606 2.78 6.54 -26.86
C SER A 606 3.51 7.45 -27.85
N LEU A 607 4.75 7.11 -28.23
CA LEU A 607 5.49 7.87 -29.24
C LEU A 607 4.84 7.75 -30.62
N ARG A 608 4.28 6.60 -31.01
CA ARG A 608 3.54 6.46 -32.27
C ARG A 608 2.29 7.32 -32.27
N TYR A 609 1.50 7.31 -31.20
CA TYR A 609 0.31 8.15 -31.08
C TYR A 609 0.66 9.64 -31.12
N ALA A 610 1.75 10.04 -30.46
CA ALA A 610 2.26 11.42 -30.51
C ALA A 610 2.72 11.80 -31.94
N ALA A 611 3.35 10.87 -32.66
CA ALA A 611 3.73 11.08 -34.05
C ALA A 611 2.52 11.26 -34.97
N ARG A 612 1.42 10.52 -34.73
CA ARG A 612 0.15 10.72 -35.45
C ARG A 612 -0.42 12.11 -35.21
N LEU A 613 -0.38 12.64 -33.99
CA LEU A 613 -0.78 14.02 -33.69
C LEU A 613 0.06 15.05 -34.44
N ARG A 614 1.39 14.91 -34.45
CA ARG A 614 2.28 15.77 -35.26
C ARG A 614 1.93 15.69 -36.75
N ALA A 615 1.68 14.49 -37.28
CA ALA A 615 1.28 14.31 -38.67
C ALA A 615 -0.04 15.02 -38.99
N ARG A 616 -1.04 14.95 -38.10
CA ARG A 616 -2.33 15.67 -38.22
C ARG A 616 -2.17 17.18 -38.21
N ARG A 617 -1.20 17.71 -37.45
CA ARG A 617 -0.82 19.14 -37.43
C ARG A 617 -0.02 19.56 -38.67
N GLY A 618 0.34 18.61 -39.53
CA GLY A 618 1.15 18.88 -40.71
C GLY A 618 2.66 18.97 -40.43
N GLU A 619 3.12 18.35 -39.35
CA GLU A 619 4.49 18.50 -38.86
C GLU A 619 5.28 17.21 -39.09
N ALA A 620 5.49 16.85 -40.36
CA ALA A 620 6.12 15.58 -40.76
C ALA A 620 7.49 15.37 -40.11
N ARG A 621 8.32 16.43 -40.04
CA ARG A 621 9.63 16.35 -39.39
C ARG A 621 9.53 16.00 -37.90
N GLY A 622 8.61 16.65 -37.17
CA GLY A 622 8.41 16.38 -35.75
C GLY A 622 7.82 15.00 -35.49
N ALA A 623 6.95 14.52 -36.38
CA ALA A 623 6.44 13.14 -36.33
C ALA A 623 7.58 12.12 -36.48
N MET A 624 8.48 12.32 -37.44
CA MET A 624 9.62 11.42 -37.65
C MET A 624 10.66 11.49 -36.52
N GLU A 625 10.79 12.63 -35.84
CA GLU A 625 11.66 12.76 -34.66
C GLU A 625 11.16 11.90 -33.50
N LEU A 626 9.85 11.87 -33.25
CA LEU A 626 9.24 10.99 -32.24
C LEU A 626 9.42 9.50 -32.62
N LEU A 627 9.19 9.15 -33.89
CA LEU A 627 9.37 7.78 -34.36
C LEU A 627 10.82 7.30 -34.28
N ALA A 628 11.81 8.18 -34.43
CA ALA A 628 13.21 7.84 -34.28
C ALA A 628 13.58 7.43 -32.83
N ALA A 629 12.77 7.81 -31.84
CA ALA A 629 12.94 7.44 -30.44
C ALA A 629 12.16 6.17 -30.05
N VAL A 630 11.35 5.60 -30.94
CA VAL A 630 10.65 4.32 -30.68
C VAL A 630 11.70 3.19 -30.60
N PRO A 631 11.73 2.38 -29.52
CA PRO A 631 12.81 1.40 -29.31
C PRO A 631 12.75 0.20 -30.25
N THR A 632 11.56 -0.18 -30.72
CA THR A 632 11.38 -1.40 -31.51
C THR A 632 11.25 -1.12 -33.03
N PRO A 633 12.03 -1.79 -33.90
CA PRO A 633 11.98 -1.56 -35.35
C PRO A 633 10.61 -1.84 -35.99
N ALA A 634 9.86 -2.81 -35.47
CA ALA A 634 8.51 -3.12 -35.95
C ALA A 634 7.55 -1.94 -35.75
N GLU A 635 7.57 -1.33 -34.56
CA GLU A 635 6.71 -0.19 -34.24
C GLU A 635 7.20 1.09 -34.94
N GLN A 636 8.51 1.27 -35.15
CA GLN A 636 9.04 2.34 -36.00
C GLN A 636 8.46 2.29 -37.42
N LEU A 637 8.47 1.10 -38.05
CA LEU A 637 7.93 0.91 -39.40
C LEU A 637 6.42 1.11 -39.45
N ARG A 638 5.69 0.57 -38.47
CA ARG A 638 4.24 0.78 -38.34
C ARG A 638 3.91 2.27 -38.20
N GLY A 639 4.58 2.97 -37.29
CA GLY A 639 4.38 4.40 -37.08
C GLY A 639 4.73 5.24 -38.31
N THR A 640 5.79 4.87 -39.04
CA THR A 640 6.17 5.54 -40.30
C THR A 640 5.08 5.39 -41.37
N ALA A 641 4.50 4.19 -41.48
CA ALA A 641 3.37 3.95 -42.37
C ALA A 641 2.12 4.74 -41.93
N ASP A 642 1.82 4.81 -40.63
CA ASP A 642 0.70 5.61 -40.09
C ASP A 642 0.86 7.10 -40.42
N VAL A 643 2.04 7.66 -40.19
CA VAL A 643 2.35 9.07 -40.50
C VAL A 643 2.20 9.34 -41.99
N ALA A 644 2.72 8.45 -42.84
CA ALA A 644 2.58 8.57 -44.29
C ALA A 644 1.11 8.52 -44.74
N LEU A 645 0.33 7.60 -44.19
CA LEU A 645 -1.10 7.48 -44.42
C LEU A 645 -1.83 8.78 -44.05
N ILE A 646 -1.62 9.29 -42.83
CA ILE A 646 -2.27 10.52 -42.34
C ILE A 646 -1.91 11.72 -43.22
N LEU A 647 -0.63 11.88 -43.57
CA LEU A 647 -0.17 12.98 -44.43
C LEU A 647 -0.77 12.87 -45.84
N ALA A 648 -0.79 11.67 -46.41
CA ALA A 648 -1.35 11.43 -47.74
C ALA A 648 -2.86 11.66 -47.76
N ALA A 649 -3.59 11.19 -46.74
CA ALA A 649 -5.02 11.42 -46.57
C ALA A 649 -5.36 12.92 -46.44
N ALA A 650 -4.48 13.70 -45.80
CA ALA A 650 -4.57 15.16 -45.74
C ALA A 650 -4.16 15.88 -47.04
N GLY A 651 -3.80 15.15 -48.10
CA GLY A 651 -3.38 15.69 -49.40
C GLY A 651 -1.92 16.12 -49.49
N ARG A 652 -1.09 15.84 -48.48
CA ARG A 652 0.33 16.23 -48.39
C ARG A 652 1.24 15.15 -49.00
N LEU A 653 0.98 14.82 -50.26
CA LEU A 653 1.56 13.66 -50.94
C LEU A 653 3.09 13.71 -51.03
N ASP A 654 3.69 14.88 -51.25
CA ASP A 654 5.15 15.00 -51.37
C ASP A 654 5.85 14.70 -50.04
N GLU A 655 5.29 15.18 -48.93
CA GLU A 655 5.80 14.91 -47.59
C GLU A 655 5.57 13.45 -47.19
N ALA A 656 4.39 12.90 -47.49
CA ALA A 656 4.09 11.49 -47.28
C ALA A 656 5.08 10.57 -48.04
N ARG A 657 5.39 10.89 -49.31
CA ARG A 657 6.41 10.16 -50.09
C ARG A 657 7.82 10.32 -49.56
N ALA A 658 8.13 11.48 -48.97
CA ALA A 658 9.45 11.75 -48.42
C ALA A 658 9.72 10.93 -47.14
N VAL A 659 8.68 10.69 -46.32
CA VAL A 659 8.81 9.89 -45.09
C VAL A 659 8.57 8.39 -45.31
N PHE A 660 7.76 8.01 -46.31
CA PHE A 660 7.43 6.61 -46.59
C PHE A 660 8.52 5.91 -47.43
N THR A 661 9.64 5.60 -46.79
CA THR A 661 10.81 4.96 -47.43
C THR A 661 10.92 3.45 -47.16
N ILE A 662 9.84 2.84 -46.66
CA ILE A 662 9.80 1.43 -46.24
C ILE A 662 9.98 0.49 -47.45
N THR A 663 10.89 -0.48 -47.35
CA THR A 663 11.11 -1.53 -48.36
C THR A 663 10.55 -2.88 -47.92
N ASP A 664 10.32 -3.79 -48.88
CA ASP A 664 9.87 -5.16 -48.57
C ASP A 664 10.86 -5.90 -47.65
N ALA A 665 12.16 -5.63 -47.79
CA ALA A 665 13.20 -6.21 -46.93
C ALA A 665 13.12 -5.70 -45.48
N ASP A 666 12.77 -4.44 -45.27
CA ASP A 666 12.57 -3.89 -43.93
C ASP A 666 11.37 -4.56 -43.24
N VAL A 667 10.28 -4.78 -44.00
CA VAL A 667 9.09 -5.45 -43.48
C VAL A 667 9.37 -6.92 -43.16
N ASP A 668 10.02 -7.65 -44.06
CA ASP A 668 10.37 -9.06 -43.85
C ASP A 668 11.30 -9.27 -42.64
N ALA A 669 12.07 -8.25 -42.25
CA ALA A 669 12.97 -8.31 -41.09
C ALA A 669 12.24 -8.23 -39.74
N VAL A 670 11.03 -7.67 -39.68
CA VAL A 670 10.32 -7.36 -38.42
C VAL A 670 8.98 -8.08 -38.27
N LEU A 671 8.46 -8.64 -39.36
CA LEU A 671 7.14 -9.23 -39.39
C LEU A 671 7.14 -10.61 -38.71
N ASN A 672 6.22 -10.83 -37.79
CA ASN A 672 5.97 -12.11 -37.11
C ASN A 672 4.47 -12.35 -36.99
N GLU A 673 4.07 -13.53 -36.49
CA GLU A 673 2.65 -13.91 -36.40
C GLU A 673 1.80 -12.90 -35.61
N TYR A 674 2.33 -12.37 -34.51
CA TYR A 674 1.62 -11.47 -33.60
C TYR A 674 1.44 -10.03 -34.10
N ASN A 675 2.23 -9.55 -35.08
CA ASN A 675 2.16 -8.15 -35.53
C ASN A 675 1.63 -7.95 -36.97
N VAL A 676 1.26 -9.04 -37.67
CA VAL A 676 0.87 -8.96 -39.09
C VAL A 676 -0.31 -8.03 -39.30
N ALA A 677 -1.38 -8.17 -38.51
CA ALA A 677 -2.60 -7.38 -38.70
C ALA A 677 -2.34 -5.87 -38.56
N PHE A 678 -1.53 -5.48 -37.57
CA PHE A 678 -1.19 -4.10 -37.29
C PHE A 678 -0.28 -3.47 -38.36
N LEU A 679 0.85 -4.11 -38.68
CA LEU A 679 1.79 -3.54 -39.67
C LEU A 679 1.22 -3.58 -41.09
N ALA A 680 0.54 -4.66 -41.47
CA ALA A 680 -0.04 -4.80 -42.81
C ALA A 680 -1.20 -3.81 -43.05
N SER A 681 -2.01 -3.50 -42.04
CA SER A 681 -3.08 -2.50 -42.20
C SER A 681 -2.52 -1.09 -42.41
N SER A 682 -1.52 -0.67 -41.63
CA SER A 682 -0.84 0.62 -41.80
C SER A 682 -0.17 0.74 -43.18
N LEU A 683 0.54 -0.30 -43.63
CA LEU A 683 1.14 -0.35 -44.98
C LEU A 683 0.08 -0.28 -46.08
N GLY A 684 -0.99 -1.07 -45.94
CA GLY A 684 -2.10 -1.09 -46.88
C GLY A 684 -2.76 0.28 -47.06
N GLY A 685 -3.00 0.96 -45.93
CA GLY A 685 -3.53 2.32 -45.91
C GLY A 685 -2.57 3.32 -46.57
N ALA A 686 -1.29 3.31 -46.19
CA ALA A 686 -0.29 4.23 -46.75
C ALA A 686 -0.13 4.08 -48.27
N TYR A 687 0.03 2.84 -48.78
CA TYR A 687 0.12 2.58 -50.22
C TYR A 687 -1.15 3.04 -50.95
N THR A 688 -2.33 2.76 -50.40
CA THR A 688 -3.61 3.17 -50.98
C THR A 688 -3.72 4.71 -51.05
N ALA A 689 -3.43 5.41 -49.95
CA ALA A 689 -3.49 6.87 -49.87
C ALA A 689 -2.47 7.55 -50.80
N LEU A 690 -1.32 6.92 -51.05
CA LEU A 690 -0.29 7.38 -52.00
C LEU A 690 -0.59 7.05 -53.47
N GLY A 691 -1.69 6.33 -53.74
CA GLY A 691 -2.17 6.02 -55.08
C GLY A 691 -1.75 4.65 -55.65
N ASP A 692 -1.15 3.77 -54.85
CA ASP A 692 -0.83 2.38 -55.24
C ASP A 692 -1.86 1.40 -54.65
N ALA A 693 -3.05 1.40 -55.26
CA ALA A 693 -4.17 0.57 -54.82
C ALA A 693 -3.84 -0.94 -54.89
N ALA A 694 -3.02 -1.37 -55.85
CA ALA A 694 -2.69 -2.79 -56.03
C ALA A 694 -1.84 -3.33 -54.85
N ARG A 695 -0.83 -2.57 -54.42
CA ARG A 695 -0.08 -2.92 -53.21
C ARG A 695 -0.93 -2.76 -51.95
N GLY A 696 -1.75 -1.71 -51.89
CA GLY A 696 -2.70 -1.49 -50.81
C GLY A 696 -3.62 -2.69 -50.58
N ASP A 697 -4.24 -3.20 -51.65
CA ASP A 697 -5.12 -4.37 -51.62
C ASP A 697 -4.41 -5.64 -51.14
N ALA A 698 -3.17 -5.87 -51.59
CA ALA A 698 -2.39 -7.03 -51.17
C ALA A 698 -2.10 -7.01 -49.67
N TRP A 699 -1.75 -5.84 -49.13
CA TRP A 699 -1.48 -5.67 -47.69
C TRP A 699 -2.76 -5.76 -46.85
N PHE A 700 -3.87 -5.15 -47.28
CA PHE A 700 -5.14 -5.31 -46.57
C PHE A 700 -5.65 -6.76 -46.58
N ALA A 701 -5.45 -7.50 -47.67
CA ALA A 701 -5.78 -8.93 -47.72
C ALA A 701 -4.95 -9.72 -46.70
N ARG A 702 -3.65 -9.40 -46.57
CA ARG A 702 -2.76 -10.00 -45.57
C ARG A 702 -3.19 -9.64 -44.14
N ALA A 703 -3.54 -8.38 -43.89
CA ALA A 703 -4.01 -7.93 -42.57
C ALA A 703 -5.30 -8.64 -42.16
N ARG A 704 -6.28 -8.75 -43.07
CA ARG A 704 -7.55 -9.44 -42.81
C ARG A 704 -7.38 -10.93 -42.53
N ALA A 705 -6.45 -11.59 -43.23
CA ALA A 705 -6.15 -13.00 -43.01
C ALA A 705 -5.56 -13.28 -41.61
N ALA A 706 -4.96 -12.28 -40.97
CA ALA A 706 -4.35 -12.37 -39.64
C ALA A 706 -5.29 -12.00 -38.48
N ILE A 707 -6.57 -11.69 -38.74
CA ILE A 707 -7.53 -11.30 -37.69
C ILE A 707 -7.91 -12.49 -36.79
N GLU A 708 -8.40 -13.59 -37.38
CA GLU A 708 -9.01 -14.71 -36.66
C GLU A 708 -8.07 -15.77 -36.07
N PRO A 709 -6.86 -16.02 -36.61
CA PRO A 709 -5.94 -17.01 -36.02
C PRO A 709 -5.39 -16.62 -34.63
N GLU A 710 -5.61 -15.39 -34.20
CA GLU A 710 -4.92 -14.73 -33.08
C GLU A 710 -5.81 -14.53 -31.86
N THR A 711 -5.19 -14.34 -30.69
CA THR A 711 -5.90 -14.27 -29.39
C THR A 711 -6.78 -13.02 -29.22
N ASN A 712 -6.53 -11.93 -29.98
CA ASN A 712 -7.24 -10.65 -29.84
C ASN A 712 -7.86 -10.14 -31.16
N PRO A 713 -8.84 -10.86 -31.75
CA PRO A 713 -9.36 -10.54 -33.07
C PRO A 713 -10.14 -9.20 -33.10
N GLY A 714 -10.62 -8.70 -31.95
CA GLY A 714 -11.28 -7.38 -31.83
C GLY A 714 -10.33 -6.21 -32.12
N GLU A 715 -9.12 -6.23 -31.54
CA GLU A 715 -8.11 -5.18 -31.68
C GLU A 715 -7.57 -5.13 -33.12
N HIS A 716 -7.32 -6.30 -33.72
CA HIS A 716 -6.90 -6.41 -35.12
C HIS A 716 -7.93 -5.81 -36.08
N ARG A 717 -9.22 -6.01 -35.82
CA ARG A 717 -10.29 -5.40 -36.62
C ARG A 717 -10.28 -3.89 -36.54
N LEU A 718 -10.12 -3.31 -35.35
CA LEU A 718 -10.05 -1.85 -35.17
C LEU A 718 -8.84 -1.25 -35.91
N ALA A 719 -7.68 -1.90 -35.86
CA ALA A 719 -6.49 -1.49 -36.62
C ALA A 719 -6.73 -1.48 -38.14
N VAL A 720 -7.28 -2.57 -38.68
CA VAL A 720 -7.60 -2.68 -40.11
C VAL A 720 -8.65 -1.65 -40.52
N ALA A 721 -9.69 -1.48 -39.70
CA ALA A 721 -10.78 -0.57 -40.01
C ALA A 721 -10.35 0.90 -39.95
N TRP A 722 -9.55 1.29 -38.96
CA TRP A 722 -8.96 2.63 -38.89
C TRP A 722 -8.19 2.97 -40.17
N ALA A 723 -7.28 2.11 -40.61
CA ALA A 723 -6.47 2.35 -41.81
C ALA A 723 -7.33 2.45 -43.10
N LEU A 724 -8.38 1.63 -43.20
CA LEU A 724 -9.34 1.69 -44.30
C LEU A 724 -10.16 2.99 -44.31
N ILE A 725 -10.65 3.43 -43.15
CA ILE A 725 -11.40 4.69 -43.02
C ILE A 725 -10.50 5.86 -43.40
N GLU A 726 -9.27 5.85 -42.88
CA GLU A 726 -8.30 6.92 -43.07
C GLU A 726 -7.90 7.08 -44.54
N CYS A 727 -7.71 5.97 -45.27
CA CYS A 727 -7.45 6.01 -46.71
C CYS A 727 -8.71 6.17 -47.58
N GLY A 728 -9.88 6.44 -46.98
CA GLY A 728 -11.14 6.72 -47.68
C GLY A 728 -11.95 5.50 -48.13
N ARG A 729 -11.61 4.29 -47.69
CA ARG A 729 -12.29 3.02 -48.00
C ARG A 729 -13.30 2.62 -46.90
N VAL A 730 -14.25 3.49 -46.63
CA VAL A 730 -15.21 3.32 -45.52
C VAL A 730 -16.07 2.06 -45.66
N ASP A 731 -16.52 1.70 -46.87
CA ASP A 731 -17.34 0.50 -47.07
C ASP A 731 -16.55 -0.79 -46.82
N ASP A 732 -15.25 -0.78 -47.11
CA ASP A 732 -14.36 -1.89 -46.78
C ASP A 732 -14.11 -1.99 -45.27
N ALA A 733 -14.11 -0.86 -44.55
CA ALA A 733 -14.05 -0.86 -43.09
C ALA A 733 -15.34 -1.43 -42.50
N ARG A 734 -16.51 -1.08 -43.07
CA ARG A 734 -17.80 -1.68 -42.67
C ARG A 734 -17.80 -3.19 -42.79
N ALA A 735 -17.24 -3.72 -43.87
CA ALA A 735 -17.13 -5.16 -44.07
C ALA A 735 -16.24 -5.88 -43.02
N VAL A 736 -15.33 -5.16 -42.35
CA VAL A 736 -14.44 -5.74 -41.32
C VAL A 736 -15.19 -6.01 -40.01
N TRP A 737 -16.20 -5.20 -39.67
CA TRP A 737 -16.98 -5.33 -38.42
C TRP A 737 -18.41 -5.86 -38.60
N GLN A 738 -18.83 -6.16 -39.83
CA GLN A 738 -20.10 -6.84 -40.08
C GLN A 738 -19.98 -8.36 -39.82
N GLY A 739 -20.83 -8.90 -38.94
CA GLY A 739 -20.86 -10.35 -38.61
C GLY A 739 -19.91 -10.77 -37.50
N VAL A 740 -19.53 -9.84 -36.62
CA VAL A 740 -18.59 -10.08 -35.52
C VAL A 740 -19.27 -10.79 -34.33
N THR A 741 -18.51 -11.67 -33.67
CA THR A 741 -18.97 -12.44 -32.50
C THR A 741 -18.24 -12.09 -31.19
N THR A 742 -17.29 -11.15 -31.21
CA THR A 742 -16.46 -10.74 -30.05
C THR A 742 -16.37 -9.21 -29.92
N THR A 743 -16.46 -8.70 -28.69
CA THR A 743 -16.33 -7.27 -28.38
C THR A 743 -14.84 -6.90 -28.30
N PRO A 744 -14.37 -5.80 -28.94
CA PRO A 744 -13.05 -5.24 -28.65
C PRO A 744 -12.95 -4.75 -27.21
N SER A 745 -11.75 -4.77 -26.62
CA SER A 745 -11.52 -4.20 -25.30
C SER A 745 -11.77 -2.68 -25.29
N THR A 746 -12.26 -2.16 -24.17
CA THR A 746 -12.55 -0.72 -23.98
C THR A 746 -11.31 0.16 -24.19
N PHE A 747 -10.12 -0.37 -23.86
CA PHE A 747 -8.83 0.27 -24.12
C PHE A 747 -8.59 0.62 -25.59
N TYR A 748 -9.15 -0.13 -26.54
CA TYR A 748 -8.98 0.14 -27.98
C TYR A 748 -10.23 0.77 -28.59
N SER A 749 -11.43 0.39 -28.13
CA SER A 749 -12.67 0.91 -28.70
C SER A 749 -12.88 2.39 -28.35
N THR A 750 -12.69 2.80 -27.09
CA THR A 750 -12.94 4.17 -26.64
C THR A 750 -12.07 5.22 -27.37
N PRO A 751 -10.76 5.03 -27.51
CA PRO A 751 -9.91 5.86 -28.38
C PRO A 751 -10.37 5.92 -29.84
N PHE A 752 -10.81 4.78 -30.40
CA PHE A 752 -11.33 4.71 -31.77
C PHE A 752 -12.64 5.51 -31.93
N LEU A 753 -13.55 5.46 -30.95
CA LEU A 753 -14.75 6.29 -30.89
C LEU A 753 -14.39 7.78 -30.87
N ALA A 754 -13.45 8.18 -30.01
CA ALA A 754 -12.95 9.56 -29.94
C ALA A 754 -12.42 10.03 -31.31
N TYR A 755 -11.67 9.16 -32.01
CA TYR A 755 -11.19 9.43 -33.37
C TYR A 755 -12.33 9.64 -34.38
N LEU A 756 -13.35 8.77 -34.40
CA LEU A 756 -14.47 8.91 -35.33
C LEU A 756 -15.24 10.22 -35.10
N VAL A 757 -15.48 10.58 -33.84
CA VAL A 757 -16.16 11.83 -33.47
C VAL A 757 -15.33 13.04 -33.92
N ARG A 758 -14.02 13.06 -33.61
CA ARG A 758 -13.13 14.19 -33.96
C ARG A 758 -12.95 14.36 -35.47
N THR A 759 -13.02 13.27 -36.23
CA THR A 759 -12.94 13.30 -37.70
C THR A 759 -14.30 13.50 -38.39
N GLY A 760 -15.36 13.74 -37.62
CA GLY A 760 -16.70 14.05 -38.12
C GLY A 760 -17.40 12.86 -38.77
N ARG A 761 -17.13 11.64 -38.30
CA ARG A 761 -17.69 10.36 -38.79
C ARG A 761 -18.86 9.90 -37.91
N ASP A 762 -19.75 10.83 -37.58
CA ASP A 762 -20.87 10.57 -36.67
C ASP A 762 -21.86 9.50 -37.18
N ASP A 763 -21.90 9.28 -38.50
CA ASP A 763 -22.69 8.22 -39.12
C ASP A 763 -22.14 6.84 -38.72
N LEU A 764 -20.82 6.67 -38.73
CA LEU A 764 -20.15 5.44 -38.29
C LEU A 764 -20.31 5.24 -36.79
N VAL A 765 -20.22 6.30 -35.98
CA VAL A 765 -20.46 6.22 -34.53
C VAL A 765 -21.85 5.64 -34.23
N ARG A 766 -22.89 6.18 -34.87
CA ARG A 766 -24.26 5.71 -34.69
C ARG A 766 -24.48 4.29 -35.19
N GLU A 767 -23.81 3.91 -36.28
CA GLU A 767 -23.82 2.52 -36.78
C GLU A 767 -23.23 1.57 -35.73
N LEU A 768 -22.09 1.94 -35.15
CA LEU A 768 -21.37 1.11 -34.18
C LEU A 768 -22.10 0.94 -32.84
N PHE A 769 -22.87 1.94 -32.38
CA PHE A 769 -23.71 1.76 -31.18
C PHE A 769 -24.69 0.59 -31.32
N THR A 770 -25.09 0.23 -32.54
CA THR A 770 -26.03 -0.88 -32.75
C THR A 770 -25.36 -2.25 -32.78
N LEU A 771 -24.02 -2.32 -32.74
CA LEU A 771 -23.30 -3.58 -32.73
C LEU A 771 -23.28 -4.20 -31.33
N LYS A 772 -23.70 -5.46 -31.27
CA LYS A 772 -23.73 -6.30 -30.07
C LYS A 772 -22.93 -7.58 -30.32
N SER A 773 -22.19 -8.03 -29.31
CA SER A 773 -21.52 -9.32 -29.33
C SER A 773 -22.53 -10.45 -29.13
N THR A 774 -22.25 -11.58 -29.78
CA THR A 774 -23.04 -12.83 -29.62
C THR A 774 -22.48 -13.74 -28.53
N SER A 775 -21.34 -13.38 -27.94
CA SER A 775 -20.65 -14.12 -26.87
C SER A 775 -20.95 -13.56 -25.47
N GLY A 776 -22.15 -13.01 -25.26
CA GLY A 776 -22.51 -12.27 -24.05
C GLY A 776 -22.25 -13.00 -22.73
N THR A 777 -22.32 -12.26 -21.62
CA THR A 777 -22.06 -12.82 -20.30
C THR A 777 -23.32 -13.45 -19.73
N ASP A 778 -23.23 -14.72 -19.34
CA ASP A 778 -24.29 -15.43 -18.63
C ASP A 778 -24.33 -14.94 -17.18
N TYR A 779 -25.43 -14.28 -16.81
CA TYR A 779 -25.65 -13.81 -15.46
C TYR A 779 -26.22 -14.97 -14.63
N VAL A 780 -25.49 -15.36 -13.60
CA VAL A 780 -25.91 -16.39 -12.63
C VAL A 780 -25.92 -15.79 -11.24
N SER A 781 -27.07 -15.89 -10.58
CA SER A 781 -27.20 -15.69 -9.14
C SER A 781 -26.76 -16.96 -8.44
N TYR A 782 -26.11 -16.83 -7.29
CA TYR A 782 -25.84 -17.94 -6.40
C TYR A 782 -26.83 -17.85 -5.24
N ALA A 783 -27.71 -18.83 -5.13
CA ALA A 783 -28.56 -18.96 -3.95
C ALA A 783 -27.71 -19.33 -2.72
N GLU A 784 -28.23 -19.09 -1.51
CA GLU A 784 -27.55 -19.42 -0.24
C GLU A 784 -27.15 -20.90 -0.11
N ASP A 785 -27.77 -21.79 -0.90
CA ASP A 785 -27.43 -23.22 -0.97
C ASP A 785 -26.34 -23.57 -2.00
N GLY A 786 -25.74 -22.58 -2.64
CA GLY A 786 -24.70 -22.74 -3.65
C GLY A 786 -25.21 -23.14 -5.03
N SER A 787 -26.53 -23.23 -5.25
CA SER A 787 -27.09 -23.48 -6.58
C SER A 787 -26.99 -22.23 -7.46
N GLN A 788 -26.54 -22.44 -8.71
CA GLN A 788 -26.54 -21.40 -9.74
C GLN A 788 -27.96 -21.24 -10.31
N GLU A 789 -28.55 -20.08 -10.08
CA GLU A 789 -29.77 -19.65 -10.76
C GLU A 789 -29.38 -18.79 -11.98
N TYR A 790 -29.63 -19.31 -13.17
CA TYR A 790 -29.40 -18.58 -14.41
C TYR A 790 -30.42 -17.44 -14.56
N LEU A 791 -29.93 -16.21 -14.49
CA LEU A 791 -30.71 -14.98 -14.55
C LEU A 791 -30.86 -14.44 -16.00
N GLY A 792 -30.01 -14.87 -16.93
CA GLY A 792 -30.10 -14.51 -18.36
C GLY A 792 -28.75 -14.39 -19.06
N HIS A 793 -28.79 -14.13 -20.37
CA HIS A 793 -27.62 -13.83 -21.21
C HIS A 793 -27.68 -12.36 -21.62
N LEU A 794 -26.62 -11.58 -21.32
CA LEU A 794 -26.54 -10.17 -21.68
C LEU A 794 -25.57 -9.98 -22.85
N GLU A 795 -26.09 -9.52 -23.99
CA GLU A 795 -25.28 -9.15 -25.15
C GLU A 795 -24.57 -7.81 -24.92
N GLU A 796 -23.24 -7.86 -24.84
CA GLU A 796 -22.37 -6.69 -24.66
C GLU A 796 -22.24 -5.88 -25.97
N GLY A 797 -22.37 -4.56 -25.86
CA GLY A 797 -22.10 -3.63 -26.96
C GLY A 797 -20.62 -3.29 -27.07
N TRP A 798 -20.19 -2.76 -28.21
CA TRP A 798 -18.80 -2.28 -28.37
C TRP A 798 -18.47 -1.03 -27.54
N PHE A 799 -19.52 -0.32 -27.10
CA PHE A 799 -19.45 1.00 -26.46
C PHE A 799 -20.46 1.13 -25.32
N ASP A 800 -20.93 0.04 -24.73
CA ASP A 800 -21.94 0.10 -23.65
C ASP A 800 -21.34 0.39 -22.27
N GLY A 801 -20.02 0.44 -22.15
CA GLY A 801 -19.29 0.91 -20.97
C GLY A 801 -19.40 2.43 -20.74
N TRP A 802 -19.09 2.84 -19.51
CA TRP A 802 -19.15 4.23 -19.06
C TRP A 802 -18.12 5.14 -19.78
N GLU A 803 -16.96 4.59 -20.12
CA GLU A 803 -15.84 5.28 -20.76
C GLU A 803 -16.23 5.85 -22.14
N GLY A 804 -17.08 5.13 -22.87
CA GLY A 804 -17.55 5.53 -24.20
C GLY A 804 -18.40 6.81 -24.13
N VAL A 805 -19.32 6.89 -23.18
CA VAL A 805 -20.20 8.07 -23.02
C VAL A 805 -19.48 9.27 -22.40
N GLU A 806 -18.48 9.04 -21.55
CA GLU A 806 -17.61 10.10 -21.02
C GLU A 806 -16.79 10.80 -22.11
N VAL A 807 -16.27 10.07 -23.09
CA VAL A 807 -15.59 10.66 -24.25
C VAL A 807 -16.54 11.57 -25.03
N LEU A 808 -17.79 11.15 -25.24
CA LEU A 808 -18.78 11.98 -25.94
C LEU A 808 -19.12 13.25 -25.16
N ALA A 809 -19.19 13.15 -23.83
CA ALA A 809 -19.44 14.29 -22.96
C ALA A 809 -18.27 15.27 -22.99
N SER A 810 -17.04 14.78 -22.88
CA SER A 810 -15.81 15.58 -22.92
C SER A 810 -15.63 16.30 -24.26
N LEU A 811 -15.98 15.64 -25.37
CA LEU A 811 -15.99 16.24 -26.71
C LEU A 811 -17.18 17.20 -26.95
N GLY A 812 -18.05 17.43 -25.96
CA GLY A 812 -19.19 18.34 -26.07
C GLY A 812 -20.22 17.88 -27.11
N ARG A 813 -20.54 16.58 -27.16
CA ARG A 813 -21.47 15.96 -28.12
C ARG A 813 -22.78 15.49 -27.48
N PRO A 814 -23.64 16.41 -27.00
CA PRO A 814 -24.90 16.03 -26.36
C PRO A 814 -25.88 15.35 -27.31
N ASP A 815 -25.71 15.49 -28.63
CA ASP A 815 -26.49 14.73 -29.61
C ASP A 815 -26.12 13.24 -29.59
N LEU A 816 -24.82 12.91 -29.56
CA LEU A 816 -24.33 11.54 -29.53
C LEU A 816 -24.57 10.88 -28.17
N VAL A 817 -24.47 11.61 -27.06
CA VAL A 817 -24.85 11.10 -25.72
C VAL A 817 -26.32 10.65 -25.70
N ARG A 818 -27.23 11.42 -26.30
CA ARG A 818 -28.64 11.02 -26.40
C ARG A 818 -28.86 9.82 -27.31
N ASP A 819 -28.10 9.71 -28.40
CA ASP A 819 -28.19 8.56 -29.29
C ASP A 819 -27.63 7.29 -28.63
N TRP A 820 -26.54 7.41 -27.86
CA TRP A 820 -25.99 6.35 -27.02
C TRP A 820 -27.01 5.89 -25.96
N ALA A 821 -27.61 6.83 -25.22
CA ALA A 821 -28.57 6.53 -24.16
C ALA A 821 -29.83 5.82 -24.66
N ARG A 822 -30.23 6.03 -25.92
CA ARG A 822 -31.35 5.27 -26.52
C ARG A 822 -31.04 3.79 -26.71
N VAL A 823 -29.76 3.43 -26.83
CA VAL A 823 -29.33 2.05 -27.07
C VAL A 823 -28.88 1.38 -25.78
N PHE A 824 -28.21 2.11 -24.89
CA PHE A 824 -27.56 1.55 -23.70
C PHE A 824 -28.01 2.18 -22.37
N GLY A 825 -28.81 3.25 -22.39
CA GLY A 825 -29.06 4.09 -21.20
C GLY A 825 -29.98 3.48 -20.13
N ASP A 826 -30.62 2.34 -20.38
CA ASP A 826 -31.43 1.65 -19.37
C ASP A 826 -30.53 1.14 -18.23
N GLY A 827 -30.70 1.70 -17.03
CA GLY A 827 -29.89 1.36 -15.85
C GLY A 827 -28.64 2.22 -15.63
N TYR A 828 -28.39 3.22 -16.48
CA TYR A 828 -27.25 4.14 -16.36
C TYR A 828 -27.67 5.56 -15.97
N ALA A 829 -26.86 6.24 -15.14
CA ALA A 829 -27.04 7.64 -14.75
C ALA A 829 -26.42 8.62 -15.77
N TRP A 830 -26.88 8.58 -17.02
CA TRP A 830 -26.27 9.32 -18.13
C TRP A 830 -26.69 10.81 -18.21
N GLU A 831 -27.70 11.24 -17.44
CA GLU A 831 -28.21 12.61 -17.45
C GLU A 831 -27.15 13.64 -17.01
N ASP A 832 -26.29 13.28 -16.05
CA ASP A 832 -25.19 14.13 -15.58
C ASP A 832 -24.13 14.30 -16.67
N LEU A 833 -23.80 13.22 -17.39
CA LEU A 833 -22.91 13.26 -18.55
C LEU A 833 -23.52 14.09 -19.69
N LEU A 834 -24.83 14.01 -19.92
CA LEU A 834 -25.50 14.88 -20.87
C LEU A 834 -25.38 16.36 -20.46
N ALA A 835 -25.56 16.68 -19.18
CA ALA A 835 -25.41 18.05 -18.68
C ALA A 835 -23.97 18.55 -18.87
N ARG A 836 -22.96 17.72 -18.58
CA ARG A 836 -21.54 18.00 -18.87
C ARG A 836 -21.31 18.25 -20.35
N ALA A 837 -21.84 17.39 -21.23
CA ALA A 837 -21.73 17.53 -22.67
C ALA A 837 -22.35 18.84 -23.19
N GLU A 838 -23.51 19.21 -22.65
CA GLU A 838 -24.20 20.46 -22.98
C GLU A 838 -23.45 21.70 -22.47
N ALA A 839 -22.79 21.61 -21.31
CA ALA A 839 -21.95 22.68 -20.79
C ALA A 839 -20.69 22.85 -21.67
N ALA A 840 -19.99 21.76 -21.97
CA ALA A 840 -18.83 21.75 -22.88
C ALA A 840 -19.17 22.27 -24.28
N ALA A 841 -20.36 21.93 -24.81
CA ALA A 841 -20.83 22.44 -26.10
C ALA A 841 -21.14 23.96 -26.10
N ARG A 842 -21.48 24.52 -24.93
CA ARG A 842 -21.81 25.95 -24.74
C ARG A 842 -20.58 26.80 -24.41
N ASP A 843 -19.60 26.23 -23.73
CA ASP A 843 -18.39 26.92 -23.30
C ASP A 843 -17.46 27.21 -24.49
N ARG A 844 -17.19 28.49 -24.73
CA ARG A 844 -16.29 29.00 -25.79
C ARG A 844 -15.38 30.12 -25.26
N GLY A 845 -15.25 30.24 -23.94
CA GLY A 845 -14.42 31.26 -23.31
C GLY A 845 -12.93 30.97 -23.46
N PRO A 846 -12.04 31.97 -23.29
CA PRO A 846 -10.62 31.72 -23.14
C PRO A 846 -10.40 30.94 -21.83
N ARG A 847 -9.73 29.79 -21.92
CA ARG A 847 -9.29 28.99 -20.78
C ARG A 847 -7.81 29.25 -20.47
N PRO A 848 -7.39 29.15 -19.19
CA PRO A 848 -8.22 28.91 -18.01
C PRO A 848 -8.96 30.17 -17.54
N SER A 849 -10.16 29.99 -16.99
CA SER A 849 -10.92 31.04 -16.29
C SER A 849 -10.37 31.29 -14.87
N PRO A 850 -10.63 32.46 -14.25
CA PRO A 850 -10.19 32.72 -12.88
C PRO A 850 -10.68 31.70 -11.84
N ALA A 851 -11.85 31.10 -12.05
CA ALA A 851 -12.39 30.07 -11.17
C ALA A 851 -11.63 28.74 -11.30
N GLU A 852 -11.27 28.34 -12.52
CA GLU A 852 -10.43 27.17 -12.77
C GLU A 852 -9.03 27.36 -12.17
N ILE A 853 -8.44 28.55 -12.30
CA ILE A 853 -7.15 28.87 -11.67
C ILE A 853 -7.25 28.76 -10.14
N SER A 854 -8.32 29.29 -9.53
CA SER A 854 -8.53 29.17 -8.08
C SER A 854 -8.63 27.71 -7.64
N GLY A 855 -9.40 26.89 -8.37
CA GLY A 855 -9.54 25.46 -8.08
C GLY A 855 -8.22 24.71 -8.19
N LEU A 856 -7.38 25.05 -9.17
CA LEU A 856 -6.02 24.52 -9.26
C LEU A 856 -5.18 24.87 -8.02
N VAL A 857 -5.27 26.11 -7.53
CA VAL A 857 -4.47 26.56 -6.36
C VAL A 857 -4.90 25.82 -5.09
N ASP A 858 -6.21 25.64 -4.91
CA ASP A 858 -6.76 24.90 -3.78
C ASP A 858 -6.27 23.44 -3.81
N GLU A 859 -6.32 22.80 -4.99
CA GLU A 859 -5.87 21.42 -5.16
C GLU A 859 -4.35 21.27 -4.99
N TYR A 860 -3.55 22.21 -5.50
CA TYR A 860 -2.11 22.24 -5.25
C TYR A 860 -1.80 22.37 -3.76
N GLY A 861 -2.57 23.18 -3.02
CA GLY A 861 -2.47 23.26 -1.57
C GLY A 861 -2.79 21.93 -0.87
N THR A 862 -3.75 21.16 -1.38
CA THR A 862 -4.05 19.80 -0.89
C THR A 862 -2.90 18.83 -1.17
N VAL A 863 -2.34 18.86 -2.39
CA VAL A 863 -1.17 18.03 -2.75
C VAL A 863 0.02 18.32 -1.83
N LEU A 864 0.29 19.60 -1.53
CA LEU A 864 1.39 19.99 -0.64
C LEU A 864 1.20 19.61 0.83
N LYS A 865 -0.03 19.29 1.25
CA LYS A 865 -0.33 18.75 2.59
C LYS A 865 -0.40 17.22 2.62
N THR A 866 -0.45 16.60 1.44
CA THR A 866 -0.47 15.15 1.30
C THR A 866 0.95 14.63 1.51
N PRO A 867 1.17 13.55 2.27
CA PRO A 867 2.50 12.94 2.42
C PRO A 867 3.18 12.66 1.07
N ARG A 868 4.49 12.91 0.94
CA ARG A 868 5.25 12.76 -0.32
C ARG A 868 5.08 11.39 -0.94
N ALA A 869 5.12 10.33 -0.12
CA ALA A 869 4.89 8.95 -0.55
C ALA A 869 3.47 8.69 -1.13
N ARG A 870 2.53 9.62 -0.92
CA ARG A 870 1.16 9.58 -1.44
C ARG A 870 0.85 10.69 -2.44
N ARG A 871 1.84 11.54 -2.77
CA ARG A 871 1.60 12.68 -3.67
C ARG A 871 1.51 12.28 -5.12
N GLU A 872 2.03 11.10 -5.52
CA GLU A 872 2.10 10.73 -6.93
C GLU A 872 0.73 10.79 -7.61
N HIS A 873 -0.24 10.00 -7.14
CA HIS A 873 -1.56 9.96 -7.76
C HIS A 873 -2.32 11.31 -7.71
N PRO A 874 -2.40 12.03 -6.57
CA PRO A 874 -2.93 13.39 -6.53
C PRO A 874 -2.24 14.37 -7.48
N THR A 875 -0.91 14.26 -7.63
CA THR A 875 -0.15 15.09 -8.57
C THR A 875 -0.50 14.75 -10.02
N GLN A 876 -0.63 13.46 -10.37
CA GLN A 876 -1.10 13.02 -11.69
C GLN A 876 -2.51 13.55 -12.00
N LEU A 877 -3.43 13.52 -11.02
CA LEU A 877 -4.77 14.09 -11.17
C LEU A 877 -4.73 15.61 -11.39
N LEU A 878 -3.89 16.32 -10.62
CA LEU A 878 -3.71 17.76 -10.79
C LEU A 878 -3.07 18.12 -12.14
N VAL A 879 -2.16 17.29 -12.65
CA VAL A 879 -1.62 17.41 -14.02
C VAL A 879 -2.75 17.31 -15.05
N ARG A 880 -3.65 16.32 -14.93
CA ARG A 880 -4.81 16.17 -15.84
C ARG A 880 -5.75 17.36 -15.74
N GLN A 881 -6.10 17.81 -14.54
CA GLN A 881 -6.96 18.97 -14.31
C GLN A 881 -6.34 20.27 -14.89
N ALA A 882 -5.03 20.47 -14.72
CA ALA A 882 -4.30 21.58 -15.31
C ALA A 882 -4.31 21.52 -16.85
N ALA A 883 -4.23 20.32 -17.44
CA ALA A 883 -4.34 20.14 -18.89
C ALA A 883 -5.77 20.42 -19.41
N GLU A 884 -6.82 19.96 -18.71
CA GLU A 884 -8.23 20.14 -19.08
C GLU A 884 -8.67 21.62 -19.10
N CYS A 885 -8.14 22.42 -18.17
CA CYS A 885 -8.34 23.87 -18.15
C CYS A 885 -7.33 24.64 -19.03
N GLY A 886 -6.41 23.95 -19.72
CA GLY A 886 -5.45 24.56 -20.64
C GLY A 886 -4.31 25.35 -19.96
N HIS A 887 -4.01 25.07 -18.69
CA HIS A 887 -2.92 25.70 -17.95
C HIS A 887 -1.60 24.92 -18.08
N LEU A 888 -1.02 24.90 -19.28
CA LEU A 888 0.17 24.11 -19.61
C LEU A 888 1.41 24.48 -18.79
N GLY A 889 1.52 25.73 -18.33
CA GLY A 889 2.62 26.12 -17.43
C GLY A 889 2.58 25.38 -16.09
N ALA A 890 1.39 25.04 -15.60
CA ALA A 890 1.22 24.29 -14.35
C ALA A 890 1.51 22.81 -14.59
N VAL A 891 1.04 22.25 -15.72
CA VAL A 891 1.40 20.89 -16.16
C VAL A 891 2.92 20.69 -16.16
N LEU A 892 3.66 21.58 -16.82
CA LEU A 892 5.12 21.47 -16.92
C LEU A 892 5.85 21.66 -15.58
N ASN A 893 5.25 22.40 -14.64
CA ASN A 893 5.81 22.57 -13.30
C ASN A 893 5.55 21.34 -12.40
N LEU A 894 4.44 20.63 -12.60
CA LEU A 894 4.07 19.47 -11.79
C LEU A 894 4.75 18.17 -12.24
N ILE A 895 4.94 17.97 -13.56
CA ILE A 895 5.53 16.72 -14.08
C ILE A 895 6.86 16.35 -13.39
N PRO A 896 7.83 17.27 -13.20
CA PRO A 896 9.10 16.92 -12.55
C PRO A 896 8.99 16.41 -11.11
N ALA A 897 7.85 16.59 -10.44
CA ALA A 897 7.61 16.09 -9.09
C ALA A 897 7.18 14.60 -9.06
N LEU A 898 6.97 13.98 -10.23
CA LEU A 898 6.62 12.57 -10.37
C LEU A 898 7.86 11.70 -10.61
N PRO A 899 7.81 10.39 -10.31
CA PRO A 899 8.89 9.44 -10.59
C PRO A 899 9.30 9.41 -12.07
N ASP A 900 10.59 9.28 -12.37
CA ASP A 900 11.14 9.27 -13.75
C ASP A 900 11.87 7.97 -14.14
N ASP A 901 11.84 6.97 -13.26
CA ASP A 901 12.42 5.65 -13.40
C ASP A 901 11.47 4.64 -14.08
N ASP A 902 10.16 4.90 -14.02
CA ASP A 902 9.11 4.08 -14.61
C ASP A 902 8.21 4.87 -15.61
N PHE A 903 7.37 4.15 -16.35
CA PHE A 903 6.48 4.82 -17.32
C PHE A 903 5.30 5.55 -16.66
N ASN A 904 4.84 5.11 -15.49
CA ASN A 904 3.60 5.56 -14.87
C ASN A 904 3.70 6.96 -14.25
N GLY A 905 4.89 7.39 -13.84
CA GLY A 905 5.13 8.74 -13.32
C GLY A 905 5.14 9.83 -14.40
N GLN A 906 6.33 10.35 -14.71
CA GLN A 906 6.51 11.48 -15.62
C GLN A 906 6.04 11.20 -17.05
N ALA A 907 6.36 10.02 -17.59
CA ALA A 907 6.09 9.71 -18.99
C ALA A 907 4.60 9.64 -19.29
N SER A 908 3.87 8.80 -18.55
CA SER A 908 2.42 8.67 -18.65
C SER A 908 1.74 10.03 -18.49
N SER A 909 2.06 10.76 -17.42
CA SER A 909 1.46 12.09 -17.15
C SER A 909 1.71 13.11 -18.28
N ALA A 910 2.91 13.10 -18.87
CA ALA A 910 3.22 13.96 -20.02
C ALA A 910 2.40 13.58 -21.27
N PHE A 911 2.21 12.28 -21.56
CA PHE A 911 1.40 11.83 -22.69
C PHE A 911 -0.10 12.09 -22.47
N HIS A 912 -0.64 11.81 -21.28
CA HIS A 912 -2.04 12.13 -20.93
C HIS A 912 -2.32 13.64 -21.07
N ALA A 913 -1.46 14.49 -20.51
CA ALA A 913 -1.58 15.94 -20.69
C ALA A 913 -1.48 16.36 -22.17
N LEU A 914 -0.61 15.71 -22.95
CA LEU A 914 -0.51 15.92 -24.39
C LEU A 914 -1.78 15.51 -25.14
N TRP A 915 -2.41 14.37 -24.79
CA TRP A 915 -3.68 13.94 -25.35
C TRP A 915 -4.76 14.98 -25.08
N ILE A 916 -4.95 15.35 -23.81
CA ILE A 916 -5.95 16.35 -23.40
C ILE A 916 -5.72 17.67 -24.14
N ALA A 917 -4.50 18.18 -24.16
CA ALA A 917 -4.17 19.45 -24.81
C ALA A 917 -4.35 19.42 -26.33
N ALA A 918 -4.13 18.27 -26.98
CA ALA A 918 -4.20 18.13 -28.43
C ALA A 918 -5.58 17.69 -28.96
N THR A 919 -6.35 16.95 -28.16
CA THR A 919 -7.59 16.27 -28.60
C THR A 919 -8.82 16.69 -27.80
N GLY A 920 -8.64 17.28 -26.61
CA GLY A 920 -9.71 17.59 -25.67
C GLY A 920 -10.20 16.37 -24.86
N THR A 921 -9.54 15.22 -24.97
CA THR A 921 -9.87 14.00 -24.22
C THR A 921 -8.63 13.32 -23.69
N ASP A 922 -8.79 12.66 -22.53
CA ASP A 922 -7.74 11.85 -21.92
C ASP A 922 -7.70 10.43 -22.49
N THR A 923 -7.56 10.32 -23.82
CA THR A 923 -7.56 9.04 -24.55
C THR A 923 -6.57 9.06 -25.71
N GLU A 924 -6.05 7.89 -26.07
CA GLU A 924 -5.04 7.75 -27.12
C GLU A 924 -5.57 8.24 -28.48
N PRO A 925 -4.80 9.05 -29.22
CA PRO A 925 -5.21 9.53 -30.53
C PRO A 925 -4.91 8.51 -31.62
N TRP A 926 -5.99 7.91 -32.15
CA TRP A 926 -5.92 7.09 -33.35
C TRP A 926 -5.62 7.88 -34.62
#